data_AF-A0A1V4QBK3-F1
#
_entry.id   AF-A0A1V4QBK3-F1
#
_cell.length_a   1.000
_cell.length_b   1.000
_cell.length_c   1.000
_cell.angle_alpha   90.00
_cell.angle_beta   90.00
_cell.angle_gamma   90.00
#
_symmetry.space_group_name_H-M   'P 1'
#
loop_
_entity.id
_entity.type
_entity.pdbx_description
1 polymer ?
#
loop_
_entity_poly.entity_id
_entity_poly.type
_entity_poly.pdbx_seq_one_letter_code
_entity_poly.pdbx_strand_id
1 'polypeptide(L)'
;MTSESSAARNELGAATSPYLRQHADNPVHWREWGDGALAEAARRDVPVLLSVGYAACHWCHVMAHESFEDEATAAQMNAEFVCIKVDREERPDIDAIYMNATVAMTGQGGWPMTCFLTPGGEPFYCGTYFPDSPRNGMPSFRQLLTAITEAWTQRRDEVSDVGRKVRDHLHANAAALPSGALEVDDRLLAHAVNTVLGDEDRESGGFGGAPKFPPSALLEALLRHTEYTGTPEALDAAHRTCEAMARGGIHDQLAGGFARYAVDNDWVVPHFEKMLYDNAQLLRVYAHLARITGDPLATRVTGEIVEFLRRDLRVPGGFASALDADAAGVEGSTYVWTPTQLTEVLGDADGHWAAELFGVTESGTFEHGTSTLQFRLDPDGFDTSAVRERFDDVRRRLLAARADRPQPARDDKVVTGWNAIAVTALAEAGTGLGHPEWIDLAREVAVTLLAEHVRDGRLRRASLGGVVGDPVAALDDHAALVTALLTLHQVTGEISHRDHALELLDITIEIFADADEPGSWYDAAGTDLIARPRDPIDGATPAGASLLAEALLAASALADTVPAARYAELLDATLGRGAVLLAKLPRSAGQWLAVTQARVAGPLQIAVSQTPGSTGALAGLARTVAPGGSIIVAGQRDSLPLLEDRGPVGNVDAAYVCRGTVCDLPVTDGQALRAALG
;
A
#
# COMPACT_ATOMS: atom_id res chain seq x y z
N MET A 1 -1.16 20.69 -48.98
CA MET A 1 -1.68 19.47 -48.34
C MET A 1 -1.85 19.81 -46.88
N THR A 2 -3.10 20.02 -46.52
CA THR A 2 -3.59 20.63 -45.29
C THR A 2 -3.52 19.64 -44.12
N SER A 3 -3.08 20.15 -42.97
CA SER A 3 -3.03 19.50 -41.67
C SER A 3 -4.43 19.49 -41.03
N GLU A 4 -5.34 18.67 -41.56
CA GLU A 4 -6.62 18.39 -40.93
C GLU A 4 -6.69 16.91 -40.54
N SER A 5 -7.21 16.65 -39.33
CA SER A 5 -7.57 15.34 -38.75
C SER A 5 -6.52 14.59 -37.91
N SER A 6 -6.07 15.16 -36.79
CA SER A 6 -5.60 14.36 -35.64
C SER A 6 -6.48 14.48 -34.39
N ALA A 7 -7.64 15.15 -34.46
CA ALA A 7 -8.40 15.55 -33.27
C ALA A 7 -9.67 14.71 -32.96
N ALA A 8 -9.95 13.64 -33.70
CA ALA A 8 -11.19 12.86 -33.55
C ALA A 8 -10.93 11.35 -33.47
N ARG A 9 -10.19 10.90 -32.45
CA ARG A 9 -10.07 9.47 -32.14
C ARG A 9 -9.70 9.29 -30.67
N ASN A 10 -10.10 8.15 -30.11
CA ASN A 10 -9.60 7.63 -28.84
C ASN A 10 -8.08 7.36 -28.95
N GLU A 11 -7.32 7.84 -27.97
CA GLU A 11 -5.85 7.79 -27.95
C GLU A 11 -5.29 6.72 -26.98
N LEU A 12 -6.14 6.07 -26.17
CA LEU A 12 -5.71 5.19 -25.09
C LEU A 12 -5.09 3.86 -25.54
N GLY A 13 -5.21 3.49 -26.81
CA GLY A 13 -4.58 2.27 -27.35
C GLY A 13 -3.05 2.26 -27.26
N ALA A 14 -2.42 3.43 -27.10
CA ALA A 14 -0.97 3.57 -26.95
C ALA A 14 -0.49 3.71 -25.50
N ALA A 15 -1.39 3.85 -24.53
CA ALA A 15 -1.06 4.08 -23.12
C ALA A 15 -0.23 2.94 -22.52
N THR A 16 0.56 3.18 -21.47
CA THR A 16 1.28 2.11 -20.73
C THR A 16 0.44 1.45 -19.64
N SER A 17 -0.71 2.03 -19.31
CA SER A 17 -1.66 1.49 -18.34
C SER A 17 -2.59 0.42 -18.95
N PRO A 18 -2.70 -0.77 -18.33
CA PRO A 18 -3.74 -1.74 -18.67
C PRO A 18 -5.16 -1.17 -18.52
N TYR A 19 -5.43 -0.40 -17.46
CA TYR A 19 -6.72 0.25 -17.24
C TYR A 19 -7.11 1.18 -18.40
N LEU A 20 -6.18 2.03 -18.85
CA LEU A 20 -6.44 2.92 -19.97
C LEU A 20 -6.71 2.14 -21.26
N ARG A 21 -5.93 1.08 -21.52
CA ARG A 21 -6.12 0.21 -22.69
C ARG A 21 -7.46 -0.52 -22.69
N GLN A 22 -8.04 -0.85 -21.53
CA GLN A 22 -9.38 -1.44 -21.44
C GLN A 22 -10.45 -0.53 -22.08
N HIS A 23 -10.19 0.77 -22.20
CA HIS A 23 -11.11 1.74 -22.79
C HIS A 23 -10.72 2.19 -24.21
N ALA A 24 -9.74 1.56 -24.84
CA ALA A 24 -9.22 1.96 -26.15
C ALA A 24 -10.24 1.84 -27.29
N ASP A 25 -11.19 0.90 -27.16
CA ASP A 25 -12.22 0.63 -28.17
C ASP A 25 -13.55 1.36 -27.88
N ASN A 26 -13.63 2.12 -26.78
CA ASN A 26 -14.82 2.92 -26.49
C ASN A 26 -15.04 3.98 -27.58
N PRO A 27 -16.30 4.28 -27.97
CA PRO A 27 -16.63 5.34 -28.92
C PRO A 27 -16.29 6.75 -28.42
N VAL A 28 -16.05 6.91 -27.11
CA VAL A 28 -15.56 8.17 -26.52
C VAL A 28 -14.13 8.45 -26.98
N HIS A 29 -13.84 9.70 -27.36
CA HIS A 29 -12.52 10.19 -27.72
C HIS A 29 -11.67 10.43 -26.48
N TRP A 30 -11.39 9.36 -25.73
CA TRP A 30 -10.56 9.42 -24.54
C TRP A 30 -9.13 9.84 -24.85
N ARG A 31 -8.58 10.67 -23.98
CA ARG A 31 -7.17 11.06 -23.94
C ARG A 31 -6.59 10.87 -22.55
N GLU A 32 -5.27 10.74 -22.48
CA GLU A 32 -4.55 10.81 -21.21
C GLU A 32 -4.50 12.26 -20.69
N TRP A 33 -4.22 12.42 -19.40
CA TRP A 33 -4.03 13.76 -18.83
C TRP A 33 -2.77 14.42 -19.38
N GLY A 34 -2.90 15.63 -19.90
CA GLY A 34 -1.76 16.46 -20.27
C GLY A 34 -2.18 17.81 -20.86
N ASP A 35 -1.19 18.71 -21.01
CA ASP A 35 -1.39 20.08 -21.49
C ASP A 35 -2.11 20.15 -22.83
N GLY A 36 -1.89 19.18 -23.72
CA GLY A 36 -2.57 19.09 -25.01
C GLY A 36 -4.09 18.93 -24.88
N ALA A 37 -4.57 18.16 -23.89
CA ALA A 37 -6.00 17.99 -23.64
C ALA A 37 -6.62 19.25 -23.02
N LEU A 38 -5.93 19.88 -22.07
CA LEU A 38 -6.40 21.14 -21.46
C LEU A 38 -6.41 22.30 -22.48
N ALA A 39 -5.37 22.40 -23.31
CA ALA A 39 -5.30 23.38 -24.40
C ALA A 39 -6.39 23.15 -25.47
N GLU A 40 -6.75 21.90 -25.75
CA GLU A 40 -7.89 21.56 -26.61
C GLU A 40 -9.20 22.08 -26.03
N ALA A 41 -9.44 21.83 -24.73
CA ALA A 41 -10.64 22.28 -24.04
C ALA A 41 -10.76 23.80 -24.09
N ALA A 42 -9.64 24.50 -23.88
CA ALA A 42 -9.57 25.95 -23.98
C ALA A 42 -9.84 26.45 -25.41
N ARG A 43 -9.29 25.78 -26.43
CA ARG A 43 -9.49 26.14 -27.84
C ARG A 43 -10.93 25.93 -28.31
N ARG A 44 -11.58 24.86 -27.84
CA ARG A 44 -12.98 24.54 -28.13
C ARG A 44 -13.98 25.31 -27.26
N ASP A 45 -13.52 25.96 -26.19
CA ASP A 45 -14.31 26.57 -25.12
C ASP A 45 -15.38 25.61 -24.55
N VAL A 46 -14.96 24.39 -24.25
CA VAL A 46 -15.79 23.35 -23.63
C VAL A 46 -15.18 22.87 -22.31
N PRO A 47 -15.97 22.35 -21.36
CA PRO A 47 -15.43 21.76 -20.15
C PRO A 47 -14.59 20.50 -20.44
N VAL A 48 -13.77 20.13 -19.46
CA VAL A 48 -13.12 18.82 -19.40
C VAL A 48 -14.01 17.87 -18.62
N LEU A 49 -14.18 16.64 -19.14
CA LEU A 49 -14.75 15.53 -18.41
C LEU A 49 -13.60 14.60 -18.01
N LEU A 50 -13.27 14.57 -16.73
CA LEU A 50 -12.23 13.73 -16.15
C LEU A 50 -12.86 12.48 -15.53
N SER A 51 -12.40 11.30 -15.95
CA SER A 51 -12.75 10.01 -15.35
C SER A 51 -11.49 9.34 -14.80
N VAL A 52 -11.47 9.05 -13.51
CA VAL A 52 -10.35 8.40 -12.81
C VAL A 52 -10.77 7.03 -12.26
N GLY A 53 -9.91 6.02 -12.46
CA GLY A 53 -10.12 4.66 -11.98
C GLY A 53 -8.84 3.83 -12.08
N TYR A 54 -8.97 2.51 -11.97
CA TYR A 54 -7.87 1.54 -12.08
C TYR A 54 -8.41 0.17 -12.53
N ALA A 55 -7.51 -0.74 -12.92
CA ALA A 55 -7.87 -1.94 -13.69
C ALA A 55 -8.77 -2.93 -12.93
N ALA A 56 -8.57 -3.08 -11.62
CA ALA A 56 -9.31 -4.02 -10.75
C ALA A 56 -10.61 -3.44 -10.15
N CYS A 57 -11.06 -2.27 -10.62
CA CYS A 57 -12.22 -1.56 -10.07
C CYS A 57 -13.53 -2.02 -10.74
N HIS A 58 -14.33 -2.85 -10.04
CA HIS A 58 -15.63 -3.33 -10.53
C HIS A 58 -16.56 -2.20 -11.00
N TRP A 59 -16.81 -1.20 -10.15
CA TRP A 59 -17.70 -0.09 -10.50
C TRP A 59 -17.20 0.75 -11.69
N CYS A 60 -15.88 0.72 -11.95
CA CYS A 60 -15.31 1.39 -13.12
C CYS A 60 -15.68 0.64 -14.41
N HIS A 61 -15.72 -0.70 -14.38
CA HIS A 61 -16.21 -1.51 -15.50
C HIS A 61 -17.71 -1.36 -15.70
N VAL A 62 -18.50 -1.37 -14.62
CA VAL A 62 -19.96 -1.14 -14.68
C VAL A 62 -20.27 0.20 -15.34
N MET A 63 -19.61 1.28 -14.90
CA MET A 63 -19.81 2.61 -15.51
C MET A 63 -19.40 2.63 -16.99
N ALA A 64 -18.34 1.91 -17.36
CA ALA A 64 -17.89 1.84 -18.74
C ALA A 64 -18.92 1.16 -19.64
N HIS A 65 -19.42 -0.01 -19.24
CA HIS A 65 -20.43 -0.74 -20.00
C HIS A 65 -21.76 0.02 -20.08
N GLU A 66 -22.21 0.60 -18.97
CA GLU A 66 -23.50 1.30 -18.92
C GLU A 66 -23.47 2.66 -19.62
N SER A 67 -22.33 3.35 -19.69
CA SER A 67 -22.26 4.73 -20.19
C SER A 67 -21.23 4.97 -21.30
N PHE A 68 -19.98 4.53 -21.13
CA PHE A 68 -18.89 4.91 -22.05
C PHE A 68 -18.87 4.09 -23.35
N GLU A 69 -19.55 2.95 -23.39
CA GLU A 69 -19.71 2.12 -24.59
C GLU A 69 -20.96 2.46 -25.41
N ASP A 70 -21.90 3.23 -24.84
CA ASP A 70 -23.11 3.68 -25.54
C ASP A 70 -22.77 4.78 -26.55
N GLU A 71 -23.01 4.50 -27.84
CA GLU A 71 -22.71 5.39 -28.97
C GLU A 71 -23.38 6.77 -28.82
N ALA A 72 -24.61 6.82 -28.31
CA ALA A 72 -25.35 8.07 -28.20
C ALA A 72 -24.83 8.95 -27.04
N THR A 73 -24.42 8.33 -25.94
CA THR A 73 -23.74 8.98 -24.81
C THR A 73 -22.36 9.47 -25.24
N ALA A 74 -21.58 8.63 -25.92
CA ALA A 74 -20.26 8.99 -26.42
C ALA A 74 -20.30 10.13 -27.44
N ALA A 75 -21.30 10.15 -28.34
CA ALA A 75 -21.49 11.26 -29.26
C ALA A 75 -21.72 12.60 -28.54
N GLN A 76 -22.50 12.60 -27.45
CA GLN A 76 -22.70 13.78 -26.61
C GLN A 76 -21.40 14.19 -25.92
N MET A 77 -20.70 13.24 -25.28
CA MET A 77 -19.41 13.47 -24.61
C MET A 77 -18.39 14.10 -25.56
N ASN A 78 -18.22 13.50 -26.74
CA ASN A 78 -17.24 13.95 -27.75
C ASN A 78 -17.55 15.36 -28.27
N ALA A 79 -18.83 15.70 -28.42
CA ALA A 79 -19.26 17.01 -28.91
C ALA A 79 -19.09 18.11 -27.84
N GLU A 80 -19.46 17.82 -26.61
CA GLU A 80 -19.63 18.81 -25.55
C GLU A 80 -18.45 18.91 -24.58
N PHE A 81 -17.50 17.97 -24.62
CA PHE A 81 -16.39 17.90 -23.67
C PHE A 81 -15.06 17.54 -24.35
N VAL A 82 -13.97 17.81 -23.64
CA VAL A 82 -12.71 17.06 -23.81
C VAL A 82 -12.66 15.97 -22.74
N CYS A 83 -12.66 14.72 -23.16
CA CYS A 83 -12.73 13.56 -22.29
C CYS A 83 -11.33 13.06 -21.93
N ILE A 84 -10.98 13.11 -20.64
CA ILE A 84 -9.71 12.66 -20.10
C ILE A 84 -9.95 11.43 -19.22
N LYS A 85 -9.19 10.37 -19.45
CA LYS A 85 -9.17 9.16 -18.63
C LYS A 85 -7.85 9.06 -17.89
N VAL A 86 -7.88 8.74 -16.60
CA VAL A 86 -6.69 8.65 -15.76
C VAL A 86 -6.68 7.34 -14.97
N ASP A 87 -5.55 6.64 -15.04
CA ASP A 87 -5.23 5.54 -14.13
C ASP A 87 -4.63 6.12 -12.84
N ARG A 88 -5.32 5.95 -11.71
CA ARG A 88 -4.83 6.44 -10.41
C ARG A 88 -3.54 5.77 -9.97
N GLU A 89 -3.25 4.56 -10.44
CA GLU A 89 -2.02 3.86 -10.08
C GLU A 89 -0.81 4.45 -10.80
N GLU A 90 -1.00 5.00 -12.00
CA GLU A 90 0.05 5.71 -12.74
C GLU A 90 0.13 7.20 -12.38
N ARG A 91 -1.00 7.83 -12.03
CA ARG A 91 -1.13 9.27 -11.71
C ARG A 91 -1.87 9.50 -10.38
N PRO A 92 -1.29 9.09 -9.24
CA PRO A 92 -1.89 9.32 -7.92
C PRO A 92 -1.96 10.82 -7.56
N ASP A 93 -1.09 11.63 -8.18
CA ASP A 93 -1.03 13.07 -8.00
C ASP A 93 -2.34 13.73 -8.48
N ILE A 94 -2.82 13.32 -9.66
CA ILE A 94 -4.11 13.75 -10.20
C ILE A 94 -5.26 13.19 -9.35
N ASP A 95 -5.20 11.90 -9.04
CA ASP A 95 -6.23 11.21 -8.23
C ASP A 95 -6.44 11.93 -6.89
N ALA A 96 -5.37 12.23 -6.14
CA ALA A 96 -5.44 12.90 -4.85
C ALA A 96 -6.10 14.28 -4.94
N ILE A 97 -5.73 15.10 -5.93
CA ILE A 97 -6.30 16.44 -6.12
C ILE A 97 -7.82 16.35 -6.34
N TYR A 98 -8.25 15.50 -7.27
CA TYR A 98 -9.65 15.43 -7.65
C TYR A 98 -10.49 14.61 -6.68
N MET A 99 -9.89 13.68 -5.92
CA MET A 99 -10.55 13.01 -4.80
C MET A 99 -10.83 14.00 -3.67
N ASN A 100 -9.84 14.84 -3.32
CA ASN A 100 -10.04 15.92 -2.34
C ASN A 100 -11.13 16.90 -2.78
N ALA A 101 -11.19 17.24 -4.07
CA ALA A 101 -12.28 18.05 -4.61
C ALA A 101 -13.64 17.34 -4.48
N THR A 102 -13.69 16.05 -4.79
CA THR A 102 -14.92 15.24 -4.72
C THR A 102 -15.45 15.13 -3.29
N VAL A 103 -14.57 14.86 -2.32
CA VAL A 103 -14.94 14.84 -0.90
C VAL A 103 -15.41 16.22 -0.44
N ALA A 104 -14.72 17.30 -0.83
CA ALA A 104 -15.11 18.66 -0.45
C ALA A 104 -16.50 19.05 -1.01
N MET A 105 -16.87 18.54 -2.19
CA MET A 105 -18.13 18.87 -2.85
C MET A 105 -19.29 17.94 -2.49
N THR A 106 -19.02 16.66 -2.21
CA THR A 106 -20.06 15.64 -2.02
C THR A 106 -20.10 15.06 -0.59
N GLY A 107 -19.08 15.30 0.22
CA GLY A 107 -18.90 14.72 1.56
C GLY A 107 -18.34 13.30 1.58
N GLN A 108 -18.16 12.67 0.42
CA GLN A 108 -17.65 11.31 0.28
C GLN A 108 -16.78 11.18 -0.98
N GLY A 109 -15.99 10.11 -1.04
CA GLY A 109 -15.10 9.81 -2.16
C GLY A 109 -15.29 8.38 -2.66
N GLY A 110 -14.66 8.04 -3.77
CA GLY A 110 -14.68 6.68 -4.32
C GLY A 110 -14.40 6.64 -5.81
N TRP A 111 -14.14 5.43 -6.31
CA TRP A 111 -13.95 5.16 -7.74
C TRP A 111 -15.14 4.34 -8.28
N PRO A 112 -15.54 4.52 -9.55
CA PRO A 112 -15.00 5.48 -10.52
C PRO A 112 -15.26 6.91 -10.07
N MET A 113 -14.30 7.80 -10.33
CA MET A 113 -14.42 9.22 -10.01
C MET A 113 -14.69 10.00 -11.30
N THR A 114 -15.73 10.83 -11.30
CA THR A 114 -16.19 11.60 -12.45
C THR A 114 -16.24 13.09 -12.10
N CYS A 115 -15.34 13.87 -12.69
CA CYS A 115 -15.20 15.29 -12.42
C CYS A 115 -15.38 16.12 -13.69
N PHE A 116 -16.07 17.25 -13.59
CA PHE A 116 -16.16 18.26 -14.65
C PHE A 116 -15.33 19.48 -14.28
N LEU A 117 -14.42 19.82 -15.17
CA LEU A 117 -13.41 20.85 -14.93
C LEU A 117 -13.53 21.98 -15.95
N THR A 118 -13.12 23.18 -15.55
CA THR A 118 -12.82 24.26 -16.49
C THR A 118 -11.66 23.83 -17.42
N PRO A 119 -11.44 24.50 -18.55
CA PRO A 119 -10.22 24.33 -19.35
C PRO A 119 -8.91 24.60 -18.58
N GLY A 120 -8.98 25.33 -17.46
CA GLY A 120 -7.86 25.55 -16.55
C GLY A 120 -7.62 24.39 -15.58
N GLY A 121 -8.47 23.36 -15.60
CA GLY A 121 -8.38 22.19 -14.71
C GLY A 121 -9.10 22.36 -13.37
N GLU A 122 -9.74 23.51 -13.10
CA GLU A 122 -10.46 23.70 -11.84
C GLU A 122 -11.77 22.89 -11.81
N PRO A 123 -11.99 22.04 -10.80
CA PRO A 123 -13.21 21.26 -10.70
C PRO A 123 -14.39 22.14 -10.29
N PHE A 124 -15.52 22.02 -11.00
CA PHE A 124 -16.75 22.72 -10.67
C PHE A 124 -17.95 21.80 -10.45
N TYR A 125 -17.80 20.50 -10.73
CA TYR A 125 -18.74 19.46 -10.33
C TYR A 125 -17.98 18.13 -10.19
N CYS A 126 -18.28 17.37 -9.14
CA CYS A 126 -17.67 16.07 -8.89
C CYS A 126 -18.74 15.06 -8.46
N GLY A 127 -18.51 13.80 -8.79
CA GLY A 127 -19.27 12.65 -8.31
C GLY A 127 -18.48 11.37 -8.53
N THR A 128 -19.06 10.25 -8.12
CA THR A 128 -18.46 8.94 -8.33
C THR A 128 -19.07 8.29 -9.58
N TYR A 129 -19.97 7.34 -9.35
CA TYR A 129 -20.69 6.58 -10.36
C TYR A 129 -22.00 7.29 -10.75
N PHE A 130 -22.33 7.25 -12.04
CA PHE A 130 -23.60 7.73 -12.59
C PHE A 130 -24.25 6.68 -13.51
N PRO A 131 -25.54 6.38 -13.35
CA PRO A 131 -26.21 5.32 -14.10
C PRO A 131 -26.62 5.71 -15.52
N ASP A 132 -26.82 4.73 -16.38
CA ASP A 132 -27.38 4.88 -17.73
C ASP A 132 -28.81 5.48 -17.74
N SER A 133 -29.56 5.19 -16.68
CA SER A 133 -30.96 5.50 -16.51
C SER A 133 -31.21 6.04 -15.09
N PRO A 134 -32.21 6.93 -14.89
CA PRO A 134 -32.46 7.49 -13.55
C PRO A 134 -32.85 6.40 -12.56
N ARG A 135 -32.05 6.22 -11.51
CA ARG A 135 -32.31 5.24 -10.44
C ARG A 135 -31.83 5.75 -9.09
N ASN A 136 -32.54 5.37 -8.03
CA ASN A 136 -32.23 5.73 -6.64
C ASN A 136 -32.06 7.25 -6.41
N GLY A 137 -32.84 8.08 -7.11
CA GLY A 137 -32.76 9.53 -6.99
C GLY A 137 -31.58 10.18 -7.74
N MET A 138 -30.73 9.40 -8.40
CA MET A 138 -29.66 9.90 -9.25
C MET A 138 -30.15 10.16 -10.68
N PRO A 139 -29.72 11.26 -11.32
CA PRO A 139 -29.97 11.46 -12.75
C PRO A 139 -29.20 10.42 -13.57
N SER A 140 -29.68 10.13 -14.77
CA SER A 140 -28.87 9.41 -15.75
C SER A 140 -27.63 10.22 -16.14
N PHE A 141 -26.58 9.54 -16.60
CA PHE A 141 -25.34 10.21 -17.01
C PHE A 141 -25.59 11.23 -18.14
N ARG A 142 -26.44 10.92 -19.11
CA ARG A 142 -26.83 11.87 -20.17
C ARG A 142 -27.57 13.10 -19.66
N GLN A 143 -28.44 12.95 -18.66
CA GLN A 143 -29.10 14.10 -18.03
C GLN A 143 -28.09 14.98 -17.31
N LEU A 144 -27.09 14.37 -16.66
CA LEU A 144 -26.00 15.10 -16.04
C LEU A 144 -25.17 15.86 -17.08
N LEU A 145 -24.74 15.21 -18.18
CA LEU A 145 -23.99 15.86 -19.27
C LEU A 145 -24.72 17.10 -19.79
N THR A 146 -26.02 16.99 -20.09
CA THR A 146 -26.84 18.12 -20.53
C THR A 146 -26.87 19.25 -19.50
N ALA A 147 -27.08 18.93 -18.22
CA ALA A 147 -27.13 19.94 -17.16
C ALA A 147 -25.79 20.67 -16.98
N ILE A 148 -24.66 19.97 -17.15
CA ILE A 148 -23.32 20.57 -17.13
C ILE A 148 -23.11 21.50 -18.32
N THR A 149 -23.47 21.07 -19.53
CA THR A 149 -23.35 21.89 -20.74
C THR A 149 -24.21 23.16 -20.66
N GLU A 150 -25.43 23.06 -20.13
CA GLU A 150 -26.29 24.22 -19.86
C GLU A 150 -25.69 25.16 -18.82
N ALA A 151 -25.15 24.63 -17.72
CA ALA A 151 -24.47 25.44 -16.71
C ALA A 151 -23.25 26.17 -17.29
N TRP A 152 -22.45 25.50 -18.11
CA TRP A 152 -21.27 26.07 -18.77
C TRP A 152 -21.61 27.23 -19.69
N THR A 153 -22.66 27.07 -20.50
CA THR A 153 -23.02 28.02 -21.55
C THR A 153 -23.88 29.18 -21.02
N GLN A 154 -24.73 28.94 -20.03
CA GLN A 154 -25.69 29.93 -19.54
C GLN A 154 -25.30 30.58 -18.21
N ARG A 155 -24.46 29.91 -17.40
CA ARG A 155 -24.09 30.32 -16.03
C ARG A 155 -22.57 30.25 -15.81
N ARG A 156 -21.80 30.68 -16.82
CA ARG A 156 -20.33 30.59 -16.83
C ARG A 156 -19.64 31.25 -15.64
N ASP A 157 -20.15 32.40 -15.18
CA ASP A 157 -19.60 33.12 -14.04
C ASP A 157 -19.78 32.31 -12.73
N GLU A 158 -20.94 31.69 -12.53
CA GLU A 158 -21.20 30.82 -11.37
C GLU A 158 -20.26 29.60 -11.37
N VAL A 159 -20.09 28.97 -12.53
CA VAL A 159 -19.16 27.82 -12.71
C VAL A 159 -17.72 28.22 -12.37
N SER A 160 -17.27 29.37 -12.87
CA SER A 160 -15.91 29.86 -12.64
C SER A 160 -15.67 30.19 -11.16
N ASP A 161 -16.67 30.74 -10.48
CA ASP A 161 -16.59 31.06 -9.05
C ASP A 161 -16.60 29.81 -8.16
N VAL A 162 -17.34 28.75 -8.53
CA VAL A 162 -17.24 27.45 -7.86
C VAL A 162 -15.84 26.88 -8.03
N GLY A 163 -15.33 26.83 -9.27
CA GLY A 163 -13.99 26.31 -9.55
C GLY A 163 -12.89 27.02 -8.75
N ARG A 164 -12.96 28.36 -8.66
CA ARG A 164 -12.02 29.16 -7.87
C ARG A 164 -12.07 28.81 -6.38
N LYS A 165 -13.27 28.71 -5.80
CA LYS A 165 -13.45 28.38 -4.37
C LYS A 165 -12.92 26.99 -4.05
N VAL A 166 -13.16 26.00 -4.92
CA VAL A 166 -12.64 24.64 -4.72
C VAL A 166 -11.12 24.65 -4.84
N ARG A 167 -10.53 25.32 -5.83
CA ARG A 167 -9.08 25.47 -5.95
C ARG A 167 -8.44 26.10 -4.70
N ASP A 168 -9.01 27.20 -4.21
CA ASP A 168 -8.51 27.87 -3.01
C ASP A 168 -8.62 26.97 -1.76
N HIS A 169 -9.67 26.13 -1.68
CA HIS A 169 -9.82 25.10 -0.64
C HIS A 169 -8.76 23.99 -0.77
N LEU A 170 -8.49 23.51 -1.99
CA LEU A 170 -7.45 22.51 -2.25
C LEU A 170 -6.06 23.02 -1.84
N HIS A 171 -5.74 24.29 -2.15
CA HIS A 171 -4.49 24.91 -1.69
C HIS A 171 -4.40 24.99 -0.16
N ALA A 172 -5.51 25.32 0.51
CA ALA A 172 -5.53 25.38 1.97
C ALA A 172 -5.36 23.99 2.61
N ASN A 173 -5.94 22.94 2.02
CA ASN A 173 -5.79 21.56 2.50
C ASN A 173 -4.39 21.00 2.22
N ALA A 174 -3.72 21.46 1.17
CA ALA A 174 -2.33 21.09 0.87
C ALA A 174 -1.29 21.90 1.67
N ALA A 175 -1.72 22.71 2.65
CA ALA A 175 -0.80 23.44 3.52
C ALA A 175 0.02 22.49 4.40
N ALA A 176 1.23 22.92 4.79
CA ALA A 176 2.05 22.18 5.72
C ALA A 176 1.33 22.00 7.06
N LEU A 177 1.44 20.80 7.66
CA LEU A 177 1.00 20.58 9.03
C LEU A 177 1.76 21.50 9.99
N PRO A 178 1.12 22.00 11.06
CA PRO A 178 1.78 22.87 12.04
C PRO A 178 3.00 22.19 12.68
N SER A 179 4.09 22.93 12.84
CA SER A 179 5.29 22.48 13.54
C SER A 179 5.32 23.00 14.99
N GLY A 180 5.92 22.23 15.90
CA GLY A 180 6.21 22.64 17.28
C GLY A 180 5.00 22.81 18.21
N ALA A 181 3.82 22.34 17.80
CA ALA A 181 2.59 22.46 18.60
C ALA A 181 2.49 21.43 19.73
N LEU A 182 3.15 20.28 19.58
CA LEU A 182 3.12 19.15 20.49
C LEU A 182 4.53 18.58 20.63
N GLU A 183 4.88 18.15 21.84
CA GLU A 183 6.12 17.42 22.09
C GLU A 183 5.98 15.98 21.60
N VAL A 184 7.02 15.47 20.94
CA VAL A 184 7.10 14.08 20.47
C VAL A 184 7.80 13.27 21.56
N ASP A 185 7.01 12.63 22.42
CA ASP A 185 7.50 11.89 23.59
C ASP A 185 6.67 10.61 23.85
N ASP A 186 7.05 9.86 24.89
CA ASP A 186 6.33 8.66 25.32
C ASP A 186 4.87 8.92 25.70
N ARG A 187 4.53 10.14 26.14
CA ARG A 187 3.16 10.49 26.53
C ARG A 187 2.26 10.61 25.30
N LEU A 188 2.74 11.23 24.23
CA LEU A 188 2.04 11.29 22.96
C LEU A 188 1.83 9.88 22.38
N LEU A 189 2.86 9.03 22.42
CA LEU A 189 2.77 7.64 21.96
C LEU A 189 1.73 6.85 22.75
N ALA A 190 1.79 6.91 24.09
CA ALA A 190 0.81 6.25 24.95
C ALA A 190 -0.61 6.78 24.74
N HIS A 191 -0.78 8.10 24.53
CA HIS A 191 -2.08 8.68 24.19
C HIS A 191 -2.63 8.13 22.86
N ALA A 192 -1.80 8.09 21.82
CA ALA A 192 -2.18 7.58 20.50
C ALA A 192 -2.63 6.10 20.58
N VAL A 193 -1.84 5.26 21.24
CA VAL A 193 -2.16 3.83 21.43
C VAL A 193 -3.44 3.65 22.24
N ASN A 194 -3.58 4.35 23.38
CA ASN A 194 -4.80 4.24 24.20
C ASN A 194 -6.05 4.70 23.44
N THR A 195 -5.94 5.71 22.59
CA THR A 195 -7.04 6.17 21.73
C THR A 195 -7.42 5.09 20.72
N VAL A 196 -6.44 4.45 20.08
CA VAL A 196 -6.66 3.35 19.13
C VAL A 196 -7.33 2.16 19.82
N LEU A 197 -6.84 1.76 21.01
CA LEU A 197 -7.39 0.64 21.76
C LEU A 197 -8.82 0.90 22.26
N GLY A 198 -9.20 2.16 22.47
CA GLY A 198 -10.57 2.56 22.80
C GLY A 198 -11.58 2.32 21.67
N ASP A 199 -11.11 2.26 20.43
CA ASP A 199 -11.89 2.09 19.20
C ASP A 199 -11.88 0.62 18.68
N GLU A 200 -11.24 -0.29 19.39
CA GLU A 200 -11.12 -1.71 19.02
C GLU A 200 -12.50 -2.40 18.99
N ASP A 201 -12.79 -3.08 17.88
CA ASP A 201 -13.87 -4.08 17.84
C ASP A 201 -13.32 -5.42 18.35
N ARG A 202 -13.54 -5.70 19.64
CA ARG A 202 -13.09 -6.94 20.28
C ARG A 202 -13.89 -8.17 19.88
N GLU A 203 -15.11 -8.01 19.40
CA GLU A 203 -15.98 -9.13 19.05
C GLU A 203 -15.58 -9.70 17.69
N SER A 204 -15.41 -8.82 16.70
CA SER A 204 -15.11 -9.21 15.32
C SER A 204 -13.65 -9.01 14.93
N GLY A 205 -12.83 -8.41 15.80
CA GLY A 205 -11.46 -7.98 15.50
C GLY A 205 -11.41 -6.73 14.61
N GLY A 206 -10.28 -6.02 14.66
CA GLY A 206 -10.07 -4.77 13.93
C GLY A 206 -10.61 -3.54 14.64
N PHE A 207 -10.87 -2.49 13.87
CA PHE A 207 -11.25 -1.16 14.38
C PHE A 207 -12.40 -0.58 13.56
N GLY A 208 -13.36 0.04 14.24
CA GLY A 208 -14.56 0.59 13.60
C GLY A 208 -15.54 -0.48 13.08
N GLY A 209 -16.48 -0.04 12.25
CA GLY A 209 -17.51 -0.90 11.65
C GLY A 209 -17.35 -1.06 10.13
N ALA A 210 -18.31 -1.74 9.52
CA ALA A 210 -18.32 -2.09 8.11
C ALA A 210 -18.47 -0.87 7.19
N PRO A 211 -17.83 -0.87 6.00
CA PRO A 211 -16.88 -1.88 5.52
C PRO A 211 -15.54 -1.85 6.29
N LYS A 212 -14.89 -3.01 6.46
CA LYS A 212 -13.63 -3.14 7.20
C LYS A 212 -12.43 -3.37 6.26
N PHE A 213 -11.44 -2.49 6.38
CA PHE A 213 -10.16 -2.59 5.69
C PHE A 213 -9.07 -3.13 6.64
N PRO A 214 -8.14 -3.98 6.17
CA PRO A 214 -6.97 -4.38 6.95
C PRO A 214 -6.18 -3.15 7.44
N PRO A 215 -6.05 -2.93 8.76
CA PRO A 215 -5.39 -1.75 9.30
C PRO A 215 -3.86 -1.97 9.42
N SER A 216 -3.20 -2.40 8.34
CA SER A 216 -1.86 -2.99 8.36
C SER A 216 -0.79 -2.08 8.99
N ALA A 217 -0.73 -0.81 8.60
CA ALA A 217 0.23 0.14 9.19
C ALA A 217 -0.01 0.37 10.69
N LEU A 218 -1.27 0.34 11.12
CA LEU A 218 -1.64 0.47 12.53
C LEU A 218 -1.26 -0.78 13.33
N LEU A 219 -1.49 -1.97 12.76
CA LEU A 219 -1.10 -3.24 13.39
C LEU A 219 0.42 -3.32 13.58
N GLU A 220 1.21 -2.94 12.58
CA GLU A 220 2.66 -2.85 12.69
C GLU A 220 3.09 -1.90 13.82
N ALA A 221 2.41 -0.75 13.96
CA ALA A 221 2.67 0.20 15.03
C ALA A 221 2.37 -0.37 16.42
N LEU A 222 1.28 -1.11 16.58
CA LEU A 222 0.93 -1.77 17.84
C LEU A 222 1.95 -2.86 18.21
N LEU A 223 2.40 -3.66 17.24
CA LEU A 223 3.45 -4.66 17.44
C LEU A 223 4.76 -4.00 17.89
N ARG A 224 5.22 -2.96 17.20
CA ARG A 224 6.42 -2.21 17.61
C ARG A 224 6.26 -1.60 18.98
N HIS A 225 5.11 -0.98 19.27
CA HIS A 225 4.84 -0.40 20.58
C HIS A 225 5.02 -1.45 21.68
N THR A 226 4.42 -2.63 21.53
CA THR A 226 4.62 -3.75 22.47
C THR A 226 6.09 -4.12 22.64
N GLU A 227 6.88 -4.22 21.56
CA GLU A 227 8.30 -4.59 21.68
C GLU A 227 9.12 -3.56 22.47
N TYR A 228 8.76 -2.28 22.44
CA TYR A 228 9.46 -1.23 23.20
C TYR A 228 8.95 -1.04 24.63
N THR A 229 7.65 -1.23 24.87
CA THR A 229 7.01 -0.89 26.16
C THR A 229 6.59 -2.11 26.99
N GLY A 230 6.51 -3.29 26.37
CA GLY A 230 5.94 -4.48 26.99
C GLY A 230 4.43 -4.41 27.23
N THR A 231 3.70 -3.47 26.58
CA THR A 231 2.25 -3.31 26.76
C THR A 231 1.48 -4.49 26.14
N PRO A 232 0.83 -5.35 26.95
CA PRO A 232 0.14 -6.53 26.44
C PRO A 232 -1.13 -6.18 25.66
N GLU A 233 -1.84 -5.10 26.02
CA GLU A 233 -3.11 -4.74 25.38
C GLU A 233 -2.95 -4.38 23.90
N ALA A 234 -1.81 -3.80 23.51
CA ALA A 234 -1.49 -3.50 22.12
C ALA A 234 -1.24 -4.77 21.30
N LEU A 235 -0.49 -5.72 21.86
CA LEU A 235 -0.23 -7.03 21.24
C LEU A 235 -1.53 -7.82 21.08
N ASP A 236 -2.33 -7.85 22.13
CA ASP A 236 -3.62 -8.53 22.18
C ASP A 236 -4.58 -8.02 21.09
N ALA A 237 -4.65 -6.70 20.88
CA ALA A 237 -5.48 -6.12 19.83
C ALA A 237 -4.96 -6.44 18.42
N ALA A 238 -3.64 -6.38 18.23
CA ALA A 238 -3.01 -6.75 16.96
C ALA A 238 -3.23 -8.24 16.64
N HIS A 239 -3.02 -9.12 17.63
CA HIS A 239 -3.21 -10.56 17.52
C HIS A 239 -4.66 -10.93 17.20
N ARG A 240 -5.65 -10.42 17.95
CA ARG A 240 -7.08 -10.65 17.66
C ARG A 240 -7.47 -10.21 16.25
N THR A 241 -7.00 -9.05 15.81
CA THR A 241 -7.30 -8.55 14.47
C THR A 241 -6.68 -9.44 13.40
N CYS A 242 -5.42 -9.82 13.56
CA CYS A 242 -4.72 -10.72 12.64
C CYS A 242 -5.39 -12.11 12.59
N GLU A 243 -5.80 -12.66 13.73
CA GLU A 243 -6.49 -13.94 13.79
C GLU A 243 -7.86 -13.86 13.09
N ALA A 244 -8.66 -12.83 13.38
CA ALA A 244 -9.97 -12.64 12.75
C ALA A 244 -9.87 -12.53 11.23
N MET A 245 -8.93 -11.72 10.71
CA MET A 245 -8.71 -11.60 9.26
C MET A 245 -8.25 -12.92 8.64
N ALA A 246 -7.28 -13.61 9.27
CA ALA A 246 -6.73 -14.87 8.73
C ALA A 246 -7.75 -16.00 8.66
N ARG A 247 -8.71 -16.00 9.60
CA ARG A 247 -9.80 -17.00 9.69
C ARG A 247 -11.04 -16.59 8.90
N GLY A 248 -11.18 -15.32 8.53
CA GLY A 248 -12.29 -14.79 7.74
C GLY A 248 -12.24 -15.17 6.26
N GLY A 249 -13.28 -14.78 5.52
CA GLY A 249 -13.35 -14.93 4.06
C GLY A 249 -12.53 -13.89 3.30
N ILE A 250 -12.03 -12.85 3.97
CA ILE A 250 -11.06 -11.89 3.41
C ILE A 250 -9.72 -12.55 3.06
N HIS A 251 -9.33 -13.60 3.78
CA HIS A 251 -8.15 -14.40 3.48
C HIS A 251 -8.53 -15.59 2.61
N ASP A 252 -7.84 -15.78 1.48
CA ASP A 252 -8.09 -16.91 0.60
C ASP A 252 -7.56 -18.21 1.23
N GLN A 253 -8.49 -18.97 1.81
CA GLN A 253 -8.19 -20.20 2.54
C GLN A 253 -7.56 -21.31 1.68
N LEU A 254 -7.60 -21.20 0.34
CA LEU A 254 -7.02 -22.21 -0.56
C LEU A 254 -5.62 -21.83 -1.04
N ALA A 255 -5.45 -20.56 -1.43
CA ALA A 255 -4.24 -20.11 -2.13
C ALA A 255 -3.41 -19.08 -1.34
N GLY A 256 -3.94 -18.56 -0.24
CA GLY A 256 -3.34 -17.44 0.49
C GLY A 256 -3.58 -16.10 -0.20
N GLY A 257 -3.06 -15.07 0.47
CA GLY A 257 -3.30 -13.68 0.10
C GLY A 257 -4.67 -13.18 0.54
N PHE A 258 -4.73 -11.88 0.78
CA PHE A 258 -5.88 -11.16 1.29
C PHE A 258 -6.53 -10.34 0.18
N ALA A 259 -7.86 -10.37 0.19
CA ALA A 259 -8.69 -9.40 -0.50
C ALA A 259 -8.61 -8.03 0.19
N ARG A 260 -8.92 -6.97 -0.54
CA ARG A 260 -8.66 -5.59 -0.13
C ARG A 260 -9.44 -5.17 1.11
N TYR A 261 -10.70 -5.58 1.21
CA TYR A 261 -11.55 -5.27 2.37
C TYR A 261 -12.75 -6.20 2.44
N ALA A 262 -13.41 -6.22 3.60
CA ALA A 262 -14.68 -6.90 3.80
C ALA A 262 -15.84 -5.90 3.85
N VAL A 263 -16.97 -6.26 3.26
CA VAL A 263 -18.19 -5.42 3.30
C VAL A 263 -18.93 -5.51 4.62
N ASP A 264 -18.60 -6.50 5.45
CA ASP A 264 -19.17 -6.74 6.77
C ASP A 264 -18.13 -6.60 7.90
N ASN A 265 -18.62 -6.64 9.15
CA ASN A 265 -17.78 -6.51 10.34
C ASN A 265 -16.94 -7.75 10.65
N ASP A 266 -17.39 -8.93 10.23
CA ASP A 266 -16.88 -10.23 10.65
C ASP A 266 -15.83 -10.79 9.68
N TRP A 267 -15.37 -9.96 8.74
CA TRP A 267 -14.39 -10.31 7.70
C TRP A 267 -14.86 -11.45 6.78
N VAL A 268 -16.18 -11.60 6.58
CA VAL A 268 -16.78 -12.76 5.90
C VAL A 268 -16.83 -12.60 4.38
N VAL A 269 -17.35 -11.48 3.91
CA VAL A 269 -17.62 -11.21 2.51
C VAL A 269 -16.61 -10.16 2.03
N PRO A 270 -15.61 -10.55 1.22
CA PRO A 270 -14.65 -9.62 0.67
C PRO A 270 -15.21 -8.85 -0.52
N HIS A 271 -14.61 -7.69 -0.80
CA HIS A 271 -14.42 -7.26 -2.18
C HIS A 271 -13.17 -7.95 -2.71
N PHE A 272 -13.34 -8.84 -3.68
CA PHE A 272 -12.37 -9.89 -4.02
C PHE A 272 -11.08 -9.41 -4.72
N GLU A 273 -10.95 -8.11 -4.95
CA GLU A 273 -9.73 -7.46 -5.39
C GLU A 273 -8.58 -7.80 -4.44
N LYS A 274 -7.42 -8.24 -4.96
CA LYS A 274 -6.22 -8.51 -4.16
C LYS A 274 -5.07 -7.62 -4.62
N MET A 275 -4.63 -6.71 -3.76
CA MET A 275 -3.58 -5.74 -4.08
C MET A 275 -2.22 -6.17 -3.55
N LEU A 276 -1.16 -5.86 -4.29
CA LEU A 276 0.22 -6.08 -3.85
C LEU A 276 0.52 -5.34 -2.55
N TYR A 277 0.15 -4.07 -2.44
CA TYR A 277 0.49 -3.25 -1.27
C TYR A 277 -0.23 -3.71 0.01
N ASP A 278 -1.46 -4.22 -0.08
CA ASP A 278 -2.19 -4.75 1.07
C ASP A 278 -1.50 -6.01 1.59
N ASN A 279 -1.20 -6.93 0.67
CA ASN A 279 -0.53 -8.19 0.98
C ASN A 279 0.91 -8.00 1.46
N ALA A 280 1.65 -7.04 0.90
CA ALA A 280 3.00 -6.72 1.32
C ALA A 280 3.04 -6.15 2.74
N GLN A 281 2.12 -5.26 3.10
CA GLN A 281 2.04 -4.74 4.46
C GLN A 281 1.58 -5.82 5.46
N LEU A 282 0.60 -6.65 5.10
CA LEU A 282 0.18 -7.77 5.93
C LEU A 282 1.30 -8.81 6.09
N LEU A 283 2.11 -9.06 5.06
CA LEU A 283 3.30 -9.92 5.17
C LEU A 283 4.22 -9.44 6.30
N ARG A 284 4.50 -8.13 6.35
CA ARG A 284 5.33 -7.52 7.40
C ARG A 284 4.69 -7.74 8.79
N VAL A 285 3.40 -7.43 8.93
CA VAL A 285 2.64 -7.55 10.19
C VAL A 285 2.63 -8.99 10.70
N TYR A 286 2.23 -9.96 9.86
CA TYR A 286 2.16 -11.36 10.28
C TYR A 286 3.53 -11.94 10.58
N ALA A 287 4.57 -11.55 9.84
CA ALA A 287 5.94 -12.00 10.11
C ALA A 287 6.44 -11.48 11.46
N HIS A 288 6.17 -10.21 11.79
CA HIS A 288 6.49 -9.65 13.09
C HIS A 288 5.67 -10.27 14.21
N LEU A 289 4.36 -10.48 14.02
CA LEU A 289 3.53 -11.17 14.99
C LEU A 289 4.05 -12.59 15.27
N ALA A 290 4.41 -13.34 14.22
CA ALA A 290 4.99 -14.68 14.32
C ALA A 290 6.33 -14.65 15.06
N ARG A 291 7.20 -13.68 14.75
CA ARG A 291 8.51 -13.51 15.42
C ARG A 291 8.37 -13.20 16.91
N ILE A 292 7.41 -12.33 17.26
CA ILE A 292 7.18 -11.88 18.65
C ILE A 292 6.54 -12.99 19.49
N THR A 293 5.55 -13.69 18.94
CA THR A 293 4.68 -14.60 19.71
C THR A 293 4.98 -16.08 19.51
N GLY A 294 5.62 -16.45 18.41
CA GLY A 294 5.73 -17.85 17.96
C GLY A 294 4.39 -18.45 17.48
N ASP A 295 3.37 -17.63 17.20
CA ASP A 295 2.05 -18.10 16.79
C ASP A 295 2.12 -18.92 15.48
N PRO A 296 1.70 -20.20 15.51
CA PRO A 296 1.65 -21.04 14.32
C PRO A 296 0.72 -20.50 13.23
N LEU A 297 -0.38 -19.82 13.59
CA LEU A 297 -1.29 -19.22 12.61
C LEU A 297 -0.60 -18.08 11.87
N ALA A 298 0.03 -17.16 12.60
CA ALA A 298 0.77 -16.06 12.00
C ALA A 298 1.92 -16.56 11.11
N THR A 299 2.62 -17.60 11.54
CA THR A 299 3.69 -18.25 10.74
C THR A 299 3.14 -18.83 9.44
N ARG A 300 2.02 -19.56 9.51
CA ARG A 300 1.36 -20.13 8.32
C ARG A 300 0.92 -19.05 7.35
N VAL A 301 0.23 -18.03 7.84
CA VAL A 301 -0.29 -16.93 7.02
C VAL A 301 0.84 -16.15 6.36
N THR A 302 1.96 -15.93 7.07
CA THR A 302 3.18 -15.34 6.50
C THR A 302 3.65 -16.13 5.27
N GLY A 303 3.79 -17.45 5.40
CA GLY A 303 4.18 -18.31 4.28
C GLY A 303 3.16 -18.34 3.13
N GLU A 304 1.87 -18.33 3.46
CA GLU A 304 0.77 -18.30 2.47
C GLU A 304 0.75 -16.99 1.67
N ILE A 305 1.05 -15.84 2.30
CA ILE A 305 1.21 -14.58 1.58
C ILE A 305 2.42 -14.63 0.65
N VAL A 306 3.59 -15.11 1.12
CA VAL A 306 4.79 -15.22 0.25
C VAL A 306 4.52 -16.12 -0.95
N GLU A 307 3.83 -17.24 -0.76
CA GLU A 307 3.47 -18.13 -1.85
C GLU A 307 2.47 -17.48 -2.82
N PHE A 308 1.48 -16.73 -2.32
CA PHE A 308 0.60 -15.91 -3.17
C PHE A 308 1.38 -14.91 -4.02
N LEU A 309 2.32 -14.16 -3.43
CA LEU A 309 3.15 -13.21 -4.17
C LEU A 309 3.98 -13.91 -5.26
N ARG A 310 4.55 -15.09 -4.97
CA ARG A 310 5.37 -15.87 -5.92
C ARG A 310 4.56 -16.51 -7.03
N ARG A 311 3.45 -17.15 -6.71
CA ARG A 311 2.64 -17.92 -7.65
C ARG A 311 1.79 -17.01 -8.54
N ASP A 312 1.09 -16.05 -7.92
CA ASP A 312 0.04 -15.32 -8.62
C ASP A 312 0.52 -13.95 -9.09
N LEU A 313 1.31 -13.22 -8.29
CA LEU A 313 1.74 -11.87 -8.63
C LEU A 313 3.11 -11.77 -9.29
N ARG A 314 3.93 -12.82 -9.33
CA ARG A 314 5.28 -12.71 -9.93
C ARG A 314 5.20 -12.46 -11.44
N VAL A 315 5.94 -11.46 -11.89
CA VAL A 315 6.13 -11.06 -13.30
C VAL A 315 7.60 -10.72 -13.56
N PRO A 316 8.05 -10.65 -14.83
CA PRO A 316 9.29 -9.96 -15.15
C PRO A 316 9.24 -8.52 -14.61
N GLY A 317 10.32 -8.03 -14.01
CA GLY A 317 10.36 -6.69 -13.40
C GLY A 317 10.08 -6.65 -11.89
N GLY A 318 9.29 -7.59 -11.35
CA GLY A 318 8.84 -7.51 -9.96
C GLY A 318 7.59 -8.34 -9.67
N PHE A 319 6.67 -7.75 -8.93
CA PHE A 319 5.33 -8.23 -8.70
C PHE A 319 4.33 -7.32 -9.41
N ALA A 320 3.32 -7.96 -10.00
CA ALA A 320 2.12 -7.37 -10.54
C ALA A 320 1.36 -6.58 -9.45
N SER A 321 0.60 -5.58 -9.87
CA SER A 321 -0.03 -4.62 -8.97
C SER A 321 -1.24 -5.20 -8.25
N ALA A 322 -2.02 -6.05 -8.95
CA ALA A 322 -3.27 -6.60 -8.43
C ALA A 322 -3.78 -7.87 -9.15
N LEU A 323 -4.74 -8.54 -8.50
CA LEU A 323 -5.76 -9.38 -9.15
C LEU A 323 -7.11 -8.68 -9.10
N ASP A 324 -7.86 -8.75 -10.20
CA ASP A 324 -9.22 -8.22 -10.35
C ASP A 324 -10.19 -8.87 -9.34
N ALA A 325 -11.23 -8.12 -8.95
CA ALA A 325 -12.35 -8.64 -8.17
C ALA A 325 -13.24 -9.57 -9.02
N ASP A 326 -13.34 -9.29 -10.32
CA ASP A 326 -14.22 -9.98 -11.25
C ASP A 326 -13.51 -11.14 -11.95
N ALA A 327 -14.22 -12.27 -12.08
CA ALA A 327 -13.85 -13.34 -12.99
C ALA A 327 -14.98 -13.53 -14.01
N ALA A 328 -14.67 -13.32 -15.29
CA ALA A 328 -15.66 -13.28 -16.38
C ALA A 328 -16.84 -12.31 -16.14
N GLY A 329 -16.55 -11.14 -15.54
CA GLY A 329 -17.55 -10.09 -15.27
C GLY A 329 -18.47 -10.36 -14.08
N VAL A 330 -18.12 -11.33 -13.22
CA VAL A 330 -18.85 -11.62 -11.99
C VAL A 330 -17.88 -11.59 -10.82
N GLU A 331 -18.08 -10.64 -9.90
CA GLU A 331 -17.28 -10.45 -8.69
C GLU A 331 -17.26 -11.74 -7.85
N GLY A 332 -16.06 -12.18 -7.44
CA GLY A 332 -15.91 -13.27 -6.48
C GLY A 332 -16.23 -14.68 -6.98
N SER A 333 -16.74 -14.84 -8.20
CA SER A 333 -17.32 -16.10 -8.71
C SER A 333 -16.36 -17.30 -8.66
N THR A 334 -15.04 -17.07 -8.80
CA THR A 334 -14.05 -18.15 -8.71
C THR A 334 -13.80 -18.62 -7.27
N TYR A 335 -14.03 -17.76 -6.28
CA TYR A 335 -13.63 -17.95 -4.89
C TYR A 335 -14.72 -18.59 -4.00
N VAL A 336 -15.98 -18.55 -4.41
CA VAL A 336 -17.14 -19.01 -3.62
C VAL A 336 -17.58 -20.43 -3.99
N TRP A 337 -18.19 -21.14 -3.03
CA TRP A 337 -18.54 -22.56 -3.16
C TRP A 337 -19.93 -22.88 -2.60
N THR A 338 -20.58 -23.91 -3.14
CA THR A 338 -21.76 -24.55 -2.55
C THR A 338 -21.41 -25.92 -1.97
N PRO A 339 -22.22 -26.48 -1.04
CA PRO A 339 -22.01 -27.83 -0.53
C PRO A 339 -21.95 -28.88 -1.65
N THR A 340 -22.80 -28.74 -2.68
CA THR A 340 -22.81 -29.64 -3.85
C THR A 340 -21.50 -29.57 -4.62
N GLN A 341 -20.95 -28.38 -4.86
CA GLN A 341 -19.66 -28.26 -5.56
C GLN A 341 -18.51 -28.88 -4.76
N LEU A 342 -18.56 -28.77 -3.43
CA LEU A 342 -17.56 -29.43 -2.58
C LEU A 342 -17.65 -30.95 -2.70
N THR A 343 -18.84 -31.56 -2.66
CA THR A 343 -18.99 -33.02 -2.82
C THR A 343 -18.67 -33.51 -4.23
N GLU A 344 -18.92 -32.71 -5.27
CA GLU A 344 -18.53 -33.03 -6.64
C GLU A 344 -17.00 -33.12 -6.82
N VAL A 345 -16.24 -32.21 -6.19
CA VAL A 345 -14.77 -32.19 -6.27
C VAL A 345 -14.12 -33.19 -5.30
N LEU A 346 -14.65 -33.25 -4.08
CA LEU A 346 -14.01 -33.96 -2.98
C LEU A 346 -14.56 -35.38 -2.76
N GLY A 347 -15.72 -35.69 -3.32
CA GLY A 347 -16.53 -36.85 -2.93
C GLY A 347 -17.28 -36.60 -1.62
N ASP A 348 -18.24 -37.46 -1.28
CA ASP A 348 -19.17 -37.21 -0.17
C ASP A 348 -18.45 -36.99 1.17
N ALA A 349 -17.53 -37.87 1.56
CA ALA A 349 -16.91 -37.82 2.90
C ALA A 349 -16.05 -36.57 3.12
N ASP A 350 -15.23 -36.20 2.14
CA ASP A 350 -14.38 -35.01 2.22
C ASP A 350 -15.16 -33.73 1.91
N GLY A 351 -16.18 -33.79 1.05
CA GLY A 351 -17.04 -32.66 0.72
C GLY A 351 -17.84 -32.18 1.92
N HIS A 352 -18.49 -33.08 2.67
CA HIS A 352 -19.21 -32.71 3.88
C HIS A 352 -18.26 -32.19 4.97
N TRP A 353 -17.08 -32.82 5.10
CA TRP A 353 -16.06 -32.35 6.06
C TRP A 353 -15.55 -30.96 5.69
N ALA A 354 -15.27 -30.70 4.42
CA ALA A 354 -14.86 -29.38 3.94
C ALA A 354 -15.96 -28.33 4.10
N ALA A 355 -17.24 -28.70 3.95
CA ALA A 355 -18.35 -27.79 4.15
C ALA A 355 -18.45 -27.31 5.60
N GLU A 356 -18.32 -28.22 6.56
CA GLU A 356 -18.24 -27.89 7.99
C GLU A 356 -17.00 -27.05 8.30
N LEU A 357 -15.83 -27.48 7.79
CA LEU A 357 -14.55 -26.84 8.03
C LEU A 357 -14.51 -25.38 7.54
N PHE A 358 -15.04 -25.14 6.33
CA PHE A 358 -14.97 -23.85 5.67
C PHE A 358 -16.22 -22.98 5.85
N GLY A 359 -17.20 -23.43 6.64
CA GLY A 359 -18.45 -22.71 6.86
C GLY A 359 -19.33 -22.58 5.61
N VAL A 360 -19.33 -23.58 4.73
CA VAL A 360 -20.13 -23.60 3.50
C VAL A 360 -21.52 -24.17 3.79
N THR A 361 -22.57 -23.39 3.53
CA THR A 361 -23.96 -23.73 3.88
C THR A 361 -24.88 -23.66 2.66
N GLU A 362 -26.04 -24.30 2.74
CA GLU A 362 -27.08 -24.24 1.69
C GLU A 362 -27.66 -22.83 1.49
N SER A 363 -27.67 -21.99 2.53
CA SER A 363 -28.12 -20.60 2.41
C SER A 363 -27.07 -19.69 1.78
N GLY A 364 -25.80 -20.09 1.80
CA GLY A 364 -24.68 -19.25 1.44
C GLY A 364 -24.35 -18.18 2.49
N THR A 365 -23.14 -17.64 2.40
CA THR A 365 -22.74 -16.36 3.02
C THR A 365 -22.59 -15.24 1.98
N PHE A 366 -22.70 -15.59 0.70
CA PHE A 366 -22.60 -14.72 -0.46
C PHE A 366 -23.78 -14.98 -1.42
N GLU A 367 -23.80 -14.22 -2.52
CA GLU A 367 -24.88 -14.25 -3.50
C GLU A 367 -25.16 -15.64 -4.06
N HIS A 368 -26.39 -15.84 -4.52
CA HIS A 368 -26.84 -17.07 -5.18
C HIS A 368 -26.64 -18.38 -4.38
N GLY A 369 -26.65 -18.29 -3.04
CA GLY A 369 -26.52 -19.47 -2.17
C GLY A 369 -25.10 -20.02 -2.09
N THR A 370 -24.10 -19.22 -2.49
CA THR A 370 -22.69 -19.58 -2.38
C THR A 370 -22.09 -19.08 -1.07
N SER A 371 -21.02 -19.70 -0.60
CA SER A 371 -20.29 -19.27 0.60
C SER A 371 -18.85 -18.88 0.27
N THR A 372 -18.38 -17.83 0.93
CA THR A 372 -16.96 -17.55 1.09
C THR A 372 -16.36 -18.57 2.07
N LEU A 373 -15.21 -19.14 1.71
CA LEU A 373 -14.53 -20.10 2.57
C LEU A 373 -13.94 -19.39 3.78
N GLN A 374 -14.28 -19.85 4.98
CA GLN A 374 -13.83 -19.29 6.26
C GLN A 374 -13.23 -20.39 7.12
N PHE A 375 -12.09 -20.16 7.76
CA PHE A 375 -11.44 -21.15 8.63
C PHE A 375 -11.58 -20.76 10.12
N ARG A 376 -12.83 -20.65 10.58
CA ARG A 376 -13.17 -20.08 11.90
C ARG A 376 -12.64 -20.87 13.07
N LEU A 377 -12.55 -22.19 12.94
CA LEU A 377 -12.12 -23.09 14.01
C LEU A 377 -11.18 -24.15 13.44
N ASP A 378 -10.16 -24.50 14.22
CA ASP A 378 -9.32 -25.64 13.91
C ASP A 378 -10.11 -26.93 14.17
N PRO A 379 -10.11 -27.90 13.25
CA PRO A 379 -10.84 -29.15 13.44
C PRO A 379 -10.25 -29.96 14.59
N ASP A 380 -11.07 -30.83 15.20
CA ASP A 380 -10.61 -31.73 16.26
C ASP A 380 -9.38 -32.54 15.82
N GLY A 381 -8.31 -32.47 16.60
CA GLY A 381 -7.05 -33.15 16.29
C GLY A 381 -6.27 -32.53 15.12
N PHE A 382 -6.43 -31.23 14.83
CA PHE A 382 -5.63 -30.51 13.83
C PHE A 382 -4.11 -30.55 14.11
N ASP A 383 -3.70 -30.87 15.33
CA ASP A 383 -2.32 -31.15 15.72
C ASP A 383 -1.85 -32.57 15.33
N THR A 384 -2.72 -33.43 14.81
CA THR A 384 -2.32 -34.75 14.29
C THR A 384 -1.86 -34.66 12.84
N SER A 385 -0.92 -35.52 12.44
CA SER A 385 -0.45 -35.56 11.04
C SER A 385 -1.58 -35.94 10.08
N ALA A 386 -2.46 -36.86 10.49
CA ALA A 386 -3.55 -37.35 9.65
C ALA A 386 -4.57 -36.25 9.28
N VAL A 387 -4.97 -35.40 10.24
CA VAL A 387 -5.91 -34.30 9.96
C VAL A 387 -5.24 -33.23 9.11
N ARG A 388 -3.96 -32.93 9.35
CA ARG A 388 -3.20 -31.97 8.53
C ARG A 388 -3.02 -32.45 7.09
N GLU A 389 -2.65 -33.71 6.90
CA GLU A 389 -2.55 -34.32 5.57
C GLU A 389 -3.90 -34.29 4.83
N ARG A 390 -5.01 -34.55 5.53
CA ARG A 390 -6.36 -34.44 4.95
C ARG A 390 -6.72 -32.99 4.58
N PHE A 391 -6.40 -32.03 5.46
CA PHE A 391 -6.60 -30.61 5.21
C PHE A 391 -5.84 -30.14 3.97
N ASP A 392 -4.56 -30.48 3.87
CA ASP A 392 -3.71 -30.12 2.74
C ASP A 392 -4.20 -30.78 1.44
N ASP A 393 -4.64 -32.05 1.49
CA ASP A 393 -5.24 -32.73 0.34
C ASP A 393 -6.52 -32.04 -0.15
N VAL A 394 -7.42 -31.70 0.78
CA VAL A 394 -8.67 -30.99 0.47
C VAL A 394 -8.38 -29.63 -0.16
N ARG A 395 -7.50 -28.83 0.44
CA ARG A 395 -7.11 -27.52 -0.11
C ARG A 395 -6.52 -27.66 -1.50
N ARG A 396 -5.61 -28.62 -1.71
CA ARG A 396 -4.97 -28.88 -3.00
C ARG A 396 -5.99 -29.27 -4.08
N ARG A 397 -6.95 -30.15 -3.76
CA ARG A 397 -7.99 -30.58 -4.70
C ARG A 397 -8.97 -29.46 -5.04
N LEU A 398 -9.39 -28.68 -4.04
CA LEU A 398 -10.24 -27.50 -4.27
C LEU A 398 -9.51 -26.43 -5.08
N LEU A 399 -8.22 -26.18 -4.81
CA LEU A 399 -7.42 -25.23 -5.57
C LEU A 399 -7.24 -25.68 -7.03
N ALA A 400 -7.01 -26.98 -7.26
CA ALA A 400 -6.94 -27.54 -8.60
C ALA A 400 -8.27 -27.37 -9.36
N ALA A 401 -9.40 -27.69 -8.71
CA ALA A 401 -10.71 -27.47 -9.31
C ALA A 401 -11.04 -25.98 -9.52
N ARG A 402 -10.53 -25.09 -8.65
CA ARG A 402 -10.68 -23.65 -8.82
C ARG A 402 -9.93 -23.16 -10.05
N ALA A 403 -8.76 -23.71 -10.37
CA ALA A 403 -7.96 -23.30 -11.53
C ALA A 403 -8.67 -23.53 -12.87
N ASP A 404 -9.64 -24.45 -12.93
CA ASP A 404 -10.47 -24.71 -14.13
C ASP A 404 -11.66 -23.73 -14.26
N ARG A 405 -11.93 -22.91 -13.24
CA ARG A 405 -12.93 -21.84 -13.29
C ARG A 405 -12.36 -20.61 -14.02
N PRO A 406 -13.20 -19.69 -14.52
CA PRO A 406 -12.73 -18.35 -14.89
C PRO A 406 -11.89 -17.74 -13.77
N GLN A 407 -10.72 -17.23 -14.11
CA GLN A 407 -9.80 -16.59 -13.15
C GLN A 407 -9.90 -15.06 -13.28
N PRO A 408 -9.68 -14.33 -12.19
CA PRO A 408 -9.56 -12.88 -12.27
C PRO A 408 -8.38 -12.48 -13.14
N ALA A 409 -8.52 -11.36 -13.84
CA ALA A 409 -7.42 -10.78 -14.58
C ALA A 409 -6.33 -10.31 -13.61
N ARG A 410 -5.07 -10.40 -14.03
CA ARG A 410 -3.94 -9.84 -13.29
C ARG A 410 -3.53 -8.52 -13.93
N ASP A 411 -3.38 -7.47 -13.13
CA ASP A 411 -2.76 -6.23 -13.59
C ASP A 411 -1.24 -6.39 -13.48
N ASP A 412 -0.60 -6.75 -14.59
CA ASP A 412 0.84 -7.03 -14.70
C ASP A 412 1.73 -5.79 -14.50
N LYS A 413 1.17 -4.62 -14.18
CA LYS A 413 1.92 -3.40 -13.90
C LYS A 413 2.82 -3.59 -12.69
N VAL A 414 4.10 -3.25 -12.84
CA VAL A 414 5.07 -3.21 -11.75
C VAL A 414 5.13 -1.79 -11.24
N VAL A 415 4.54 -1.52 -10.07
CA VAL A 415 4.57 -0.20 -9.41
C VAL A 415 5.74 -0.14 -8.42
N THR A 416 6.58 0.90 -8.53
CA THR A 416 7.83 1.05 -7.76
C THR A 416 7.60 0.98 -6.26
N GLY A 417 6.75 1.85 -5.71
CA GLY A 417 6.51 1.92 -4.28
C GLY A 417 5.94 0.63 -3.70
N TRP A 418 5.00 -0.01 -4.42
CA TRP A 418 4.35 -1.22 -3.94
C TRP A 418 5.31 -2.42 -3.93
N ASN A 419 6.15 -2.53 -4.95
CA ASN A 419 7.20 -3.52 -4.99
C ASN A 419 8.26 -3.25 -3.92
N ALA A 420 8.61 -1.99 -3.65
CA ALA A 420 9.54 -1.64 -2.58
C ALA A 420 9.00 -2.00 -1.19
N ILE A 421 7.70 -1.78 -0.92
CA ILE A 421 7.06 -2.25 0.32
C ILE A 421 7.16 -3.78 0.43
N ALA A 422 6.93 -4.50 -0.67
CA ALA A 422 7.09 -5.96 -0.72
C ALA A 422 8.54 -6.41 -0.45
N VAL A 423 9.53 -5.70 -0.98
CA VAL A 423 10.96 -5.96 -0.71
C VAL A 423 11.26 -5.81 0.78
N THR A 424 10.81 -4.72 1.43
CA THR A 424 10.98 -4.52 2.87
C THR A 424 10.36 -5.68 3.66
N ALA A 425 9.11 -6.02 3.35
CA ALA A 425 8.38 -7.09 4.04
C ALA A 425 9.05 -8.47 3.86
N LEU A 426 9.50 -8.82 2.64
CA LEU A 426 10.20 -10.07 2.36
C LEU A 426 11.57 -10.15 3.07
N ALA A 427 12.32 -9.05 3.10
CA ALA A 427 13.62 -8.99 3.76
C ALA A 427 13.50 -9.14 5.28
N GLU A 428 12.54 -8.45 5.90
CA GLU A 428 12.27 -8.54 7.33
C GLU A 428 11.69 -9.91 7.71
N ALA A 429 10.70 -10.42 6.96
CA ALA A 429 10.13 -11.74 7.20
C ALA A 429 11.17 -12.86 7.03
N GLY A 430 11.98 -12.79 5.97
CA GLY A 430 13.03 -13.77 5.69
C GLY A 430 14.08 -13.79 6.80
N THR A 431 14.43 -12.62 7.32
CA THR A 431 15.39 -12.52 8.42
C THR A 431 14.79 -12.97 9.76
N GLY A 432 13.57 -12.52 10.07
CA GLY A 432 12.90 -12.79 11.34
C GLY A 432 12.51 -14.25 11.54
N LEU A 433 12.15 -14.95 10.46
CA LEU A 433 11.68 -16.34 10.49
C LEU A 433 12.70 -17.35 9.93
N GLY A 434 13.86 -16.90 9.45
CA GLY A 434 14.94 -17.77 8.99
C GLY A 434 14.75 -18.36 7.59
N HIS A 435 14.18 -17.57 6.67
CA HIS A 435 13.94 -17.91 5.27
C HIS A 435 14.84 -17.09 4.32
N PRO A 436 16.12 -17.48 4.11
CA PRO A 436 17.05 -16.74 3.25
C PRO A 436 16.56 -16.61 1.81
N GLU A 437 15.76 -17.56 1.31
CA GLU A 437 15.17 -17.52 -0.02
C GLU A 437 14.16 -16.38 -0.22
N TRP A 438 13.60 -15.83 0.87
CA TRP A 438 12.76 -14.62 0.81
C TRP A 438 13.61 -13.36 0.71
N ILE A 439 14.78 -13.33 1.35
CA ILE A 439 15.76 -12.24 1.23
C ILE A 439 16.32 -12.19 -0.20
N ASP A 440 16.65 -13.36 -0.78
CA ASP A 440 17.11 -13.43 -2.17
C ASP A 440 16.06 -12.89 -3.15
N LEU A 441 14.78 -13.25 -2.96
CA LEU A 441 13.68 -12.71 -3.76
C LEU A 441 13.54 -11.18 -3.60
N ALA A 442 13.63 -10.67 -2.38
CA ALA A 442 13.61 -9.24 -2.10
C ALA A 442 14.75 -8.51 -2.83
N ARG A 443 15.96 -9.06 -2.76
CA ARG A 443 17.14 -8.51 -3.46
C ARG A 443 16.95 -8.50 -4.98
N GLU A 444 16.48 -9.59 -5.57
CA GLU A 444 16.22 -9.68 -7.01
C GLU A 444 15.25 -8.61 -7.50
N VAL A 445 14.15 -8.40 -6.76
CA VAL A 445 13.16 -7.37 -7.09
C VAL A 445 13.76 -5.97 -6.98
N ALA A 446 14.47 -5.66 -5.89
CA ALA A 446 15.08 -4.33 -5.71
C ALA A 446 16.13 -3.99 -6.79
N VAL A 447 16.98 -4.96 -7.14
CA VAL A 447 17.97 -4.79 -8.22
C VAL A 447 17.29 -4.55 -9.56
N THR A 448 16.18 -5.26 -9.83
CA THR A 448 15.43 -5.07 -11.07
C THR A 448 14.76 -3.70 -11.12
N LEU A 449 14.14 -3.24 -10.03
CA LEU A 449 13.58 -1.89 -9.93
C LEU A 449 14.62 -0.81 -10.18
N LEU A 450 15.81 -0.91 -9.57
CA LEU A 450 16.90 0.03 -9.81
C LEU A 450 17.33 0.02 -11.29
N ALA A 451 17.46 -1.16 -11.88
CA ALA A 451 17.88 -1.30 -13.27
C ALA A 451 16.83 -0.83 -14.29
N GLU A 452 15.54 -0.94 -13.98
CA GLU A 452 14.44 -0.63 -14.89
C GLU A 452 13.84 0.76 -14.66
N HIS A 453 13.54 1.11 -13.41
CA HIS A 453 12.76 2.30 -13.08
C HIS A 453 13.61 3.53 -12.77
N VAL A 454 14.92 3.40 -12.55
CA VAL A 454 15.82 4.57 -12.54
C VAL A 454 16.25 4.87 -13.97
N ARG A 455 15.74 5.99 -14.50
CA ARG A 455 15.96 6.44 -15.88
C ARG A 455 16.32 7.91 -15.90
N ASP A 456 17.43 8.24 -16.54
CA ASP A 456 17.90 9.63 -16.67
C ASP A 456 18.00 10.37 -15.32
N GLY A 457 18.42 9.66 -14.27
CA GLY A 457 18.54 10.18 -12.91
C GLY A 457 17.20 10.41 -12.18
N ARG A 458 16.08 9.92 -12.73
CA ARG A 458 14.75 10.02 -12.13
C ARG A 458 14.14 8.64 -11.92
N LEU A 459 13.42 8.50 -10.81
CA LEU A 459 12.64 7.31 -10.54
C LEU A 459 11.31 7.37 -11.29
N ARG A 460 10.98 6.29 -11.99
CA ARG A 460 9.71 6.10 -12.71
C ARG A 460 8.72 5.37 -11.82
N ARG A 461 7.44 5.67 -12.00
CA ARG A 461 6.40 5.11 -11.13
C ARG A 461 6.10 3.65 -11.45
N ALA A 462 5.98 3.33 -12.74
CA ALA A 462 5.53 2.01 -13.14
C ALA A 462 6.10 1.55 -14.48
N SER A 463 6.04 0.24 -14.72
CA SER A 463 6.27 -0.39 -16.01
C SER A 463 5.25 -1.48 -16.29
N LEU A 464 5.07 -1.82 -17.57
CA LEU A 464 4.23 -2.92 -18.03
C LEU A 464 4.99 -3.76 -19.05
N GLY A 465 5.20 -5.05 -18.77
CA GLY A 465 5.91 -5.96 -19.67
C GLY A 465 7.33 -5.50 -20.02
N GLY A 466 8.03 -4.87 -19.07
CA GLY A 466 9.37 -4.29 -19.25
C GLY A 466 9.39 -2.93 -19.95
N VAL A 467 8.24 -2.38 -20.36
CA VAL A 467 8.13 -1.03 -20.90
C VAL A 467 7.86 -0.06 -19.76
N VAL A 468 8.82 0.81 -19.48
CA VAL A 468 8.73 1.80 -18.41
C VAL A 468 7.83 2.96 -18.85
N GLY A 469 6.86 3.30 -18.01
CA GLY A 469 5.91 4.39 -18.28
C GLY A 469 6.53 5.77 -18.13
N ASP A 470 5.89 6.75 -18.77
CA ASP A 470 6.28 8.16 -18.67
C ASP A 470 6.07 8.76 -17.25
N PRO A 471 5.02 8.42 -16.48
CA PRO A 471 4.81 8.98 -15.15
C PRO A 471 6.03 8.83 -14.22
N VAL A 472 6.42 9.94 -13.61
CA VAL A 472 7.48 9.97 -12.60
C VAL A 472 6.95 9.47 -11.26
N ALA A 473 7.83 8.84 -10.48
CA ALA A 473 7.53 8.36 -9.15
C ALA A 473 7.15 9.52 -8.21
N ALA A 474 6.19 9.25 -7.33
CA ALA A 474 5.77 10.16 -6.26
C ALA A 474 6.66 9.98 -5.01
N LEU A 475 6.38 10.76 -3.96
CA LEU A 475 7.14 10.71 -2.71
C LEU A 475 7.13 9.32 -2.06
N ASP A 476 5.97 8.66 -2.05
CA ASP A 476 5.77 7.31 -1.52
C ASP A 476 6.65 6.27 -2.22
N ASP A 477 6.74 6.33 -3.55
CA ASP A 477 7.60 5.45 -4.36
C ASP A 477 9.08 5.59 -3.97
N HIS A 478 9.56 6.82 -3.83
CA HIS A 478 10.94 7.10 -3.45
C HIS A 478 11.21 6.64 -2.02
N ALA A 479 10.37 7.06 -1.07
CA ALA A 479 10.55 6.74 0.34
C ALA A 479 10.51 5.22 0.59
N ALA A 480 9.58 4.50 -0.06
CA ALA A 480 9.52 3.05 0.02
C ALA A 480 10.78 2.39 -0.55
N LEU A 481 11.28 2.84 -1.71
CA LEU A 481 12.48 2.27 -2.32
C LEU A 481 13.76 2.55 -1.49
N VAL A 482 13.91 3.75 -0.95
CA VAL A 482 15.01 4.08 -0.01
C VAL A 482 14.94 3.15 1.19
N THR A 483 13.76 2.99 1.80
CA THR A 483 13.55 2.10 2.94
C THR A 483 13.92 0.65 2.60
N ALA A 484 13.45 0.14 1.47
CA ALA A 484 13.72 -1.22 1.01
C ALA A 484 15.22 -1.47 0.81
N LEU A 485 15.94 -0.53 0.20
CA LEU A 485 17.38 -0.64 -0.01
C LEU A 485 18.17 -0.55 1.30
N LEU A 486 17.79 0.34 2.23
CA LEU A 486 18.42 0.40 3.55
C LEU A 486 18.13 -0.85 4.39
N THR A 487 16.94 -1.44 4.28
CA THR A 487 16.61 -2.74 4.88
C THR A 487 17.46 -3.86 4.28
N LEU A 488 17.58 -3.92 2.94
CA LEU A 488 18.45 -4.88 2.26
C LEU A 488 19.90 -4.74 2.70
N HIS A 489 20.42 -3.52 2.85
CA HIS A 489 21.77 -3.29 3.37
C HIS A 489 21.95 -3.88 4.78
N GLN A 490 20.99 -3.67 5.68
CA GLN A 490 21.06 -4.18 7.06
C GLN A 490 21.05 -5.71 7.14
N VAL A 491 20.27 -6.38 6.27
CA VAL A 491 20.14 -7.85 6.28
C VAL A 491 21.28 -8.54 5.52
N THR A 492 21.73 -7.97 4.39
CA THR A 492 22.76 -8.57 3.52
C THR A 492 24.19 -8.11 3.81
N GLY A 493 24.35 -6.89 4.34
CA GLY A 493 25.64 -6.21 4.45
C GLY A 493 26.15 -5.61 3.12
N GLU A 494 25.40 -5.72 2.02
CA GLU A 494 25.81 -5.20 0.71
C GLU A 494 25.80 -3.67 0.71
N ILE A 495 26.98 -3.05 0.55
CA ILE A 495 27.16 -1.59 0.61
C ILE A 495 26.49 -0.88 -0.58
N SER A 496 26.41 -1.54 -1.74
CA SER A 496 25.75 -1.00 -2.92
C SER A 496 24.31 -0.56 -2.65
N HIS A 497 23.54 -1.33 -1.87
CA HIS A 497 22.18 -0.96 -1.51
C HIS A 497 22.13 0.32 -0.68
N ARG A 498 23.05 0.48 0.29
CA ARG A 498 23.17 1.71 1.09
C ARG A 498 23.46 2.91 0.20
N ASP A 499 24.46 2.81 -0.67
CA ASP A 499 24.91 3.95 -1.47
C ASP A 499 23.79 4.42 -2.43
N HIS A 500 23.13 3.50 -3.13
CA HIS A 500 21.98 3.84 -3.99
C HIS A 500 20.80 4.43 -3.19
N ALA A 501 20.55 3.93 -1.97
CA ALA A 501 19.48 4.45 -1.13
C ALA A 501 19.76 5.90 -0.70
N LEU A 502 20.99 6.22 -0.31
CA LEU A 502 21.38 7.56 0.12
C LEU A 502 21.37 8.55 -1.05
N GLU A 503 21.85 8.14 -2.23
CA GLU A 503 21.75 8.95 -3.45
C GLU A 503 20.29 9.26 -3.81
N LEU A 504 19.42 8.24 -3.77
CA LEU A 504 18.00 8.41 -4.04
C LEU A 504 17.32 9.27 -2.98
N LEU A 505 17.69 9.14 -1.71
CA LEU A 505 17.16 9.97 -0.62
C LEU A 505 17.51 11.45 -0.81
N ASP A 506 18.73 11.77 -1.20
CA ASP A 506 19.12 13.16 -1.50
C ASP A 506 18.29 13.75 -2.65
N ILE A 507 18.07 12.97 -3.73
CA ILE A 507 17.18 13.36 -4.84
C ILE A 507 15.75 13.55 -4.35
N THR A 508 15.27 12.66 -3.49
CA THR A 508 13.92 12.73 -2.90
C THR A 508 13.76 14.03 -2.12
N ILE A 509 14.74 14.39 -1.29
CA ILE A 509 14.70 15.63 -0.51
C ILE A 509 14.69 16.84 -1.44
N GLU A 510 15.51 16.87 -2.49
CA GLU A 510 15.55 17.98 -3.45
C GLU A 510 14.20 18.17 -4.16
N ILE A 511 13.55 17.09 -4.58
CA ILE A 511 12.32 17.17 -5.36
C ILE A 511 11.13 17.53 -4.48
N PHE A 512 10.99 16.89 -3.31
CA PHE A 512 9.73 16.87 -2.56
C PHE A 512 9.70 17.78 -1.33
N ALA A 513 10.84 18.27 -0.83
CA ALA A 513 10.86 19.16 0.32
C ALA A 513 10.13 20.48 0.04
N ASP A 514 9.45 20.99 1.06
CA ASP A 514 9.13 22.40 1.14
C ASP A 514 10.38 23.18 1.57
N ALA A 515 10.86 24.10 0.73
CA ALA A 515 12.02 24.93 1.06
C ALA A 515 11.73 25.93 2.19
N ASP A 516 10.46 26.31 2.37
CA ASP A 516 10.03 27.30 3.36
C ASP A 516 9.56 26.66 4.67
N GLU A 517 9.20 25.38 4.64
CA GLU A 517 8.61 24.64 5.76
C GLU A 517 9.37 23.34 6.05
N PRO A 518 10.46 23.37 6.86
CA PRO A 518 11.26 22.19 7.16
C PRO A 518 10.45 21.01 7.69
N GLY A 519 10.70 19.81 7.16
CA GLY A 519 9.94 18.59 7.50
C GLY A 519 8.55 18.51 6.86
N SER A 520 8.20 19.43 5.97
CA SER A 520 7.00 19.33 5.11
C SER A 520 7.39 18.83 3.73
N TRP A 521 6.55 17.95 3.17
CA TRP A 521 6.83 17.22 1.95
C TRP A 521 5.63 17.28 1.02
N TYR A 522 5.89 17.45 -0.28
CA TYR A 522 4.92 17.28 -1.34
C TYR A 522 4.90 15.85 -1.86
N ASP A 523 3.75 15.37 -2.33
CA ASP A 523 3.66 14.00 -2.88
C ASP A 523 4.04 13.94 -4.36
N ALA A 524 3.77 15.01 -5.11
CA ALA A 524 4.03 15.07 -6.55
C ALA A 524 5.38 15.74 -6.84
N ALA A 525 6.10 15.27 -7.87
CA ALA A 525 7.37 15.87 -8.28
C ALA A 525 7.20 17.18 -9.08
N GLY A 526 6.09 17.34 -9.80
CA GLY A 526 5.79 18.50 -10.64
C GLY A 526 5.01 19.62 -9.95
N THR A 527 5.10 20.83 -10.49
CA THR A 527 4.35 22.02 -10.04
C THR A 527 3.24 22.45 -11.00
N ASP A 528 3.05 21.76 -12.12
CA ASP A 528 2.11 22.12 -13.18
C ASP A 528 0.64 21.73 -12.86
N LEU A 529 0.38 21.27 -11.64
CA LEU A 529 -0.93 20.86 -11.15
C LEU A 529 -1.67 22.06 -10.51
N ILE A 530 -3.00 22.03 -10.51
CA ILE A 530 -3.81 23.10 -9.90
C ILE A 530 -3.51 23.31 -8.40
N ALA A 531 -3.05 22.26 -7.72
CA ALA A 531 -2.46 22.29 -6.40
C ALA A 531 -1.45 21.14 -6.33
N ARG A 532 -0.30 21.38 -5.68
CA ARG A 532 0.68 20.30 -5.45
C ARG A 532 0.24 19.53 -4.19
N PRO A 533 -0.15 18.24 -4.31
CA PRO A 533 -0.76 17.52 -3.20
C PRO A 533 0.21 17.29 -2.04
N ARG A 534 -0.37 17.27 -0.84
CA ARG A 534 0.23 16.86 0.43
C ARG A 534 -0.82 16.11 1.24
N ASP A 535 -0.78 14.79 1.20
CA ASP A 535 -1.60 13.96 2.07
C ASP A 535 -0.75 13.36 3.19
N PRO A 536 -0.88 13.86 4.43
CA PRO A 536 -0.10 13.35 5.53
C PRO A 536 -0.77 12.12 6.20
N ILE A 537 -1.95 11.69 5.75
CA ILE A 537 -2.76 10.65 6.39
C ILE A 537 -2.41 9.27 5.82
N ASP A 538 -2.15 8.29 6.69
CA ASP A 538 -1.99 6.90 6.25
C ASP A 538 -3.36 6.35 5.82
N GLY A 539 -3.43 5.90 4.57
CA GLY A 539 -4.62 5.27 3.97
C GLY A 539 -4.44 3.76 3.82
N ALA A 540 -4.85 3.22 2.67
CA ALA A 540 -4.57 1.82 2.31
C ALA A 540 -3.06 1.54 2.17
N THR A 541 -2.30 2.58 1.80
CA THR A 541 -0.84 2.62 1.91
C THR A 541 -0.45 3.72 2.89
N PRO A 542 0.74 3.62 3.52
CA PRO A 542 1.28 4.72 4.31
C PRO A 542 1.44 5.99 3.47
N ALA A 543 1.30 7.16 4.11
CA ALA A 543 1.56 8.44 3.47
C ALA A 543 3.03 8.56 3.02
N GLY A 544 3.28 9.29 1.93
CA GLY A 544 4.66 9.52 1.46
C GLY A 544 5.55 10.14 2.55
N ALA A 545 5.01 11.07 3.34
CA ALA A 545 5.72 11.69 4.45
C ALA A 545 6.02 10.74 5.63
N SER A 546 5.13 9.78 5.93
CA SER A 546 5.34 8.80 7.01
C SER A 546 6.35 7.72 6.61
N LEU A 547 6.37 7.31 5.33
CA LEU A 547 7.43 6.46 4.76
C LEU A 547 8.76 7.19 4.72
N LEU A 548 8.78 8.47 4.33
CA LEU A 548 10.02 9.24 4.28
C LEU A 548 10.61 9.40 5.69
N ALA A 549 9.78 9.53 6.72
CA ALA A 549 10.26 9.48 8.09
C ALA A 549 10.96 8.15 8.42
N GLU A 550 10.43 6.98 7.99
CA GLU A 550 11.12 5.69 8.20
C GLU A 550 12.45 5.63 7.43
N ALA A 551 12.47 6.13 6.19
CA ALA A 551 13.70 6.23 5.39
C ALA A 551 14.76 7.15 6.04
N LEU A 552 14.37 8.33 6.51
CA LEU A 552 15.24 9.28 7.20
C LEU A 552 15.77 8.71 8.51
N LEU A 553 14.94 7.96 9.25
CA LEU A 553 15.36 7.26 10.47
C LEU A 553 16.50 6.29 10.18
N ALA A 554 16.32 5.38 9.21
CA ALA A 554 17.36 4.44 8.84
C ALA A 554 18.62 5.15 8.29
N ALA A 555 18.44 6.14 7.41
CA ALA A 555 19.54 6.89 6.80
C ALA A 555 20.36 7.69 7.84
N SER A 556 19.71 8.24 8.87
CA SER A 556 20.39 8.98 9.94
C SER A 556 21.39 8.14 10.73
N ALA A 557 21.26 6.81 10.72
CA ALA A 557 22.19 5.89 11.36
C ALA A 557 23.15 5.22 10.38
N LEU A 558 22.77 5.10 9.10
CA LEU A 558 23.53 4.35 8.10
C LEU A 558 24.43 5.23 7.22
N ALA A 559 24.19 6.53 7.16
CA ALA A 559 24.99 7.47 6.40
C ALA A 559 26.27 7.91 7.13
N ASP A 560 27.19 8.53 6.38
CA ASP A 560 28.36 9.20 6.96
C ASP A 560 27.94 10.38 7.84
N THR A 561 28.83 10.81 8.75
CA THR A 561 28.51 11.74 9.86
C THR A 561 27.79 13.03 9.42
N VAL A 562 28.20 13.63 8.30
CA VAL A 562 27.63 14.92 7.85
C VAL A 562 26.23 14.74 7.27
N PRO A 563 26.00 13.86 6.27
CA PRO A 563 24.63 13.54 5.82
C PRO A 563 23.73 12.99 6.94
N ALA A 564 24.26 12.14 7.82
CA ALA A 564 23.52 11.55 8.94
C ALA A 564 22.86 12.61 9.84
N ALA A 565 23.59 13.68 10.17
CA ALA A 565 23.06 14.79 10.96
C ALA A 565 21.91 15.51 10.25
N ARG A 566 22.06 15.80 8.94
CA ARG A 566 21.00 16.40 8.12
C ARG A 566 19.75 15.53 8.08
N TYR A 567 19.90 14.21 7.93
CA TYR A 567 18.77 13.28 7.92
C TYR A 567 18.07 13.22 9.27
N ALA A 568 18.82 13.23 10.38
CA ALA A 568 18.25 13.28 11.72
C ALA A 568 17.45 14.58 11.98
N GLU A 569 17.97 15.74 11.55
CA GLU A 569 17.27 17.02 11.69
C GLU A 569 15.97 17.04 10.87
N LEU A 570 16.00 16.54 9.63
CA LEU A 570 14.81 16.42 8.79
C LEU A 570 13.80 15.43 9.35
N LEU A 571 14.26 14.32 9.93
CA LEU A 571 13.41 13.37 10.63
C LEU A 571 12.67 14.06 11.78
N ASP A 572 13.40 14.73 12.68
CA ASP A 572 12.81 15.39 13.84
C ASP A 572 11.80 16.47 13.43
N ALA A 573 12.10 17.24 12.38
CA ALA A 573 11.16 18.21 11.81
C ALA A 573 9.90 17.53 11.24
N THR A 574 10.06 16.39 10.56
CA THR A 574 8.96 15.62 9.95
C THR A 574 8.05 15.03 11.02
N LEU A 575 8.63 14.38 12.06
CA LEU A 575 7.86 13.82 13.19
C LEU A 575 7.19 14.90 14.02
N GLY A 576 7.85 16.05 14.21
CA GLY A 576 7.28 17.20 14.91
C GLY A 576 5.98 17.71 14.25
N ARG A 577 5.86 17.61 12.93
CA ARG A 577 4.62 17.90 12.19
C ARG A 577 3.62 16.75 12.29
N GLY A 578 4.07 15.49 12.21
CA GLY A 578 3.24 14.30 12.38
C GLY A 578 2.60 14.17 13.77
N ALA A 579 3.13 14.85 14.78
CA ALA A 579 2.62 14.83 16.16
C ALA A 579 1.12 15.16 16.26
N VAL A 580 0.61 16.06 15.43
CA VAL A 580 -0.83 16.41 15.42
C VAL A 580 -1.71 15.25 14.97
N LEU A 581 -1.22 14.39 14.08
CA LEU A 581 -1.93 13.19 13.62
C LEU A 581 -1.99 12.15 14.73
N LEU A 582 -0.87 11.92 15.42
CA LEU A 582 -0.84 11.01 16.58
C LEU A 582 -1.79 11.48 17.69
N ALA A 583 -1.91 12.79 17.90
CA ALA A 583 -2.80 13.33 18.92
C ALA A 583 -4.29 13.27 18.55
N LYS A 584 -4.64 13.43 17.27
CA LYS A 584 -6.03 13.66 16.82
C LYS A 584 -6.62 12.54 15.96
N LEU A 585 -5.80 11.86 15.17
CA LEU A 585 -6.20 10.86 14.16
C LEU A 585 -5.30 9.60 14.22
N PRO A 586 -5.01 9.01 15.40
CA PRO A 586 -4.01 7.95 15.52
C PRO A 586 -4.34 6.68 14.72
N ARG A 587 -5.62 6.40 14.43
CA ARG A 587 -6.00 5.26 13.57
C ARG A 587 -5.52 5.40 12.13
N SER A 588 -5.32 6.62 11.66
CA SER A 588 -4.84 6.93 10.30
C SER A 588 -3.40 7.46 10.33
N ALA A 589 -2.65 7.07 11.36
CA ALA A 589 -1.27 7.47 11.58
C ALA A 589 -0.42 6.29 12.07
N GLY A 590 -0.71 5.08 11.59
CA GLY A 590 -0.02 3.85 12.00
C GLY A 590 1.47 3.89 11.67
N GLN A 591 1.84 4.25 10.44
CA GLN A 591 3.24 4.34 10.06
C GLN A 591 3.96 5.46 10.82
N TRP A 592 3.29 6.60 11.01
CA TRP A 592 3.78 7.68 11.88
C TRP A 592 4.06 7.19 13.30
N LEU A 593 3.15 6.42 13.88
CA LEU A 593 3.29 5.87 15.23
C LEU A 593 4.47 4.90 15.31
N ALA A 594 4.59 4.00 14.32
CA ALA A 594 5.67 3.03 14.21
C ALA A 594 7.07 3.67 14.16
N VAL A 595 7.25 4.69 13.31
CA VAL A 595 8.54 5.40 13.20
C VAL A 595 8.82 6.30 14.40
N THR A 596 7.79 6.94 14.95
CA THR A 596 7.94 7.81 16.13
C THR A 596 8.34 7.00 17.35
N GLN A 597 7.75 5.81 17.53
CA GLN A 597 8.12 4.87 18.59
C GLN A 597 9.61 4.51 18.54
N ALA A 598 10.12 4.16 17.35
CA ALA A 598 11.54 3.84 17.17
C ALA A 598 12.44 5.06 17.43
N ARG A 599 12.03 6.26 16.99
CA ARG A 599 12.81 7.50 17.23
C ARG A 599 12.87 7.88 18.71
N VAL A 600 11.74 7.82 19.43
CA VAL A 600 11.63 8.19 20.86
C VAL A 600 12.41 7.24 21.76
N ALA A 601 12.48 5.95 21.41
CA ALA A 601 13.34 4.98 22.10
C ALA A 601 14.85 5.33 22.04
N GLY A 602 15.21 6.38 21.29
CA GLY A 602 16.58 6.78 20.96
C GLY A 602 17.12 5.73 20.01
N PRO A 603 16.91 5.86 18.68
CA PRO A 603 16.68 4.70 17.85
C PRO A 603 17.74 3.65 18.06
N LEU A 604 17.27 2.43 18.30
CA LEU A 604 18.11 1.34 18.74
C LEU A 604 19.05 0.98 17.59
N GLN A 605 20.35 1.20 17.80
CA GLN A 605 21.40 0.89 16.85
C GLN A 605 22.21 -0.29 17.38
N ILE A 606 22.29 -1.37 16.61
CA ILE A 606 23.03 -2.57 16.98
C ILE A 606 24.14 -2.78 15.94
N ALA A 607 25.37 -2.47 16.34
CA ALA A 607 26.54 -2.71 15.52
C ALA A 607 27.22 -4.01 15.95
N VAL A 608 27.22 -5.02 15.09
CA VAL A 608 27.87 -6.32 15.34
C VAL A 608 29.22 -6.36 14.65
N SER A 609 30.28 -6.16 15.42
CA SER A 609 31.65 -6.25 14.93
C SER A 609 32.07 -7.71 14.82
N GLN A 610 32.34 -8.14 13.59
CA GLN A 610 32.62 -9.52 13.23
C GLN A 610 34.12 -9.79 13.13
N THR A 611 34.53 -10.94 13.66
CA THR A 611 35.87 -11.49 13.42
C THR A 611 36.00 -12.03 12.00
N PRO A 612 37.23 -12.21 11.46
CA PRO A 612 37.43 -12.83 10.15
C PRO A 612 36.86 -14.24 9.99
N GLY A 613 36.64 -14.96 11.11
CA GLY A 613 36.04 -16.30 11.15
C GLY A 613 34.59 -16.32 11.62
N SER A 614 33.91 -15.17 11.67
CA SER A 614 32.53 -15.05 12.14
C SER A 614 31.60 -15.94 11.34
N THR A 615 30.68 -16.62 12.04
CA THR A 615 29.55 -17.34 11.44
C THR A 615 28.34 -16.43 11.21
N GLY A 616 28.39 -15.19 11.68
CA GLY A 616 27.25 -14.27 11.68
C GLY A 616 26.18 -14.58 12.73
N ALA A 617 26.40 -15.55 13.62
CA ALA A 617 25.38 -15.99 14.58
C ALA A 617 24.85 -14.88 15.50
N LEU A 618 25.74 -13.99 15.99
CA LEU A 618 25.34 -12.88 16.86
C LEU A 618 24.53 -11.82 16.09
N ALA A 619 24.88 -11.56 14.83
CA ALA A 619 24.13 -10.67 13.94
C ALA A 619 22.77 -11.25 13.55
N GLY A 620 22.72 -12.54 13.23
CA GLY A 620 21.46 -13.26 12.99
C GLY A 620 20.53 -13.17 14.20
N LEU A 621 21.07 -13.43 15.40
CA LEU A 621 20.31 -13.28 16.63
C LEU A 621 19.80 -11.84 16.83
N ALA A 622 20.66 -10.83 16.67
CA ALA A 622 20.28 -9.43 16.81
C ALA A 622 19.07 -9.09 15.93
N ARG A 623 19.08 -9.53 14.67
CA ARG A 623 17.97 -9.28 13.74
C ARG A 623 16.68 -10.03 14.09
N THR A 624 16.76 -11.12 14.85
CA THR A 624 15.56 -11.86 15.31
C THR A 624 14.97 -11.26 16.59
N VAL A 625 15.82 -10.81 17.53
CA VAL A 625 15.34 -10.40 18.87
C VAL A 625 15.19 -8.90 19.06
N ALA A 626 15.76 -8.07 18.18
CA ALA A 626 15.62 -6.63 18.30
C ALA A 626 14.17 -6.19 17.96
N PRO A 627 13.64 -5.16 18.65
CA PRO A 627 12.38 -4.53 18.28
C PRO A 627 12.35 -4.03 16.83
N GLY A 628 11.17 -4.03 16.22
CA GLY A 628 10.97 -3.43 14.91
C GLY A 628 11.43 -1.96 14.86
N GLY A 629 11.98 -1.55 13.71
CA GLY A 629 12.58 -0.22 13.53
C GLY A 629 13.98 -0.04 14.13
N SER A 630 14.59 -1.08 14.70
CA SER A 630 16.02 -1.07 15.09
C SER A 630 16.92 -1.02 13.86
N ILE A 631 18.01 -0.26 13.92
CA ILE A 631 19.05 -0.23 12.89
C ILE A 631 20.13 -1.25 13.22
N ILE A 632 20.34 -2.25 12.36
CA ILE A 632 21.24 -3.36 12.64
C ILE A 632 22.26 -3.51 11.51
N VAL A 633 23.55 -3.41 11.85
CA VAL A 633 24.64 -3.67 10.89
C VAL A 633 25.60 -4.71 11.43
N ALA A 634 26.21 -5.47 10.52
CA ALA A 634 27.24 -6.43 10.85
C ALA A 634 28.38 -6.30 9.84
N GLY A 635 29.62 -6.33 10.33
CA GLY A 635 30.79 -6.15 9.48
C GLY A 635 32.08 -6.12 10.27
N GLN A 636 33.20 -5.86 9.59
CA GLN A 636 34.50 -5.71 10.25
C GLN A 636 34.58 -4.37 10.98
N ARG A 637 35.51 -4.26 11.93
CA ARG A 637 35.85 -2.97 12.56
C ARG A 637 36.11 -1.92 11.47
N ASP A 638 35.57 -0.73 11.64
CA ASP A 638 35.78 0.43 10.76
C ASP A 638 35.23 0.25 9.33
N SER A 639 34.39 -0.77 9.06
CA SER A 639 33.83 -1.00 7.72
C SER A 639 32.58 -0.17 7.41
N LEU A 640 31.93 0.39 8.43
CA LEU A 640 30.69 1.17 8.33
C LEU A 640 30.70 2.27 9.41
N PRO A 641 29.95 3.38 9.25
CA PRO A 641 29.87 4.44 10.26
C PRO A 641 29.53 3.91 11.66
N LEU A 642 28.57 2.99 11.78
CA LEU A 642 28.22 2.36 13.06
C LEU A 642 29.27 1.37 13.59
N LEU A 643 30.31 1.03 12.83
CA LEU A 643 31.40 0.15 13.25
C LEU A 643 32.73 0.90 13.46
N GLU A 644 32.72 2.24 13.33
CA GLU A 644 33.88 3.08 13.62
C GLU A 644 34.32 2.91 15.08
N ASP A 645 35.59 2.57 15.26
CA ASP A 645 36.24 2.26 16.53
C ASP A 645 35.62 1.12 17.35
N ARG A 646 34.73 0.32 16.74
CA ARG A 646 34.00 -0.79 17.38
C ARG A 646 34.49 -2.13 16.83
N GLY A 647 35.37 -2.77 17.60
CA GLY A 647 36.01 -4.05 17.23
C GLY A 647 35.43 -5.28 17.93
N PRO A 648 35.82 -6.50 17.51
CA PRO A 648 35.53 -7.71 18.26
C PRO A 648 36.15 -7.66 19.67
N VAL A 649 35.54 -8.34 20.65
CA VAL A 649 36.02 -8.38 22.04
C VAL A 649 36.55 -9.78 22.34
N GLY A 650 37.78 -9.89 22.85
CA GLY A 650 38.36 -11.19 23.19
C GLY A 650 38.50 -12.15 21.99
N ASN A 651 38.64 -11.62 20.77
CA ASN A 651 38.70 -12.38 19.52
C ASN A 651 37.43 -13.18 19.19
N VAL A 652 36.27 -12.72 19.67
CA VAL A 652 34.93 -13.17 19.26
C VAL A 652 34.09 -11.98 18.84
N ASP A 653 33.04 -12.23 18.07
CA ASP A 653 32.11 -11.19 17.64
C ASP A 653 31.53 -10.43 18.84
N ALA A 654 31.32 -9.13 18.67
CA ALA A 654 30.80 -8.26 19.72
C ALA A 654 29.68 -7.37 19.17
N ALA A 655 28.55 -7.33 19.89
CA ALA A 655 27.44 -6.43 19.60
C ALA A 655 27.52 -5.20 20.50
N TYR A 656 27.42 -4.03 19.88
CA TYR A 656 27.35 -2.73 20.52
C TYR A 656 25.92 -2.22 20.38
N VAL A 657 25.19 -2.17 21.50
CA VAL A 657 23.80 -1.70 21.55
C VAL A 657 23.81 -0.24 21.96
N CYS A 658 23.32 0.62 21.08
CA CYS A 658 23.25 2.06 21.30
C CYS A 658 21.81 2.55 21.26
N ARG A 659 21.46 3.48 22.15
CA ARG A 659 20.21 4.21 22.15
C ARG A 659 20.48 5.67 21.82
N GLY A 660 20.23 6.04 20.57
CA GLY A 660 20.66 7.32 20.01
C GLY A 660 22.19 7.42 20.05
N THR A 661 22.71 8.39 20.79
CA THR A 661 24.17 8.64 20.87
C THR A 661 24.86 7.92 22.03
N VAL A 662 24.14 7.15 22.83
CA VAL A 662 24.68 6.46 24.02
C VAL A 662 24.75 4.97 23.77
N CYS A 663 25.93 4.36 23.95
CA CYS A 663 26.14 2.93 23.79
C CYS A 663 26.41 2.23 25.13
N ASP A 664 25.84 1.04 25.30
CA ASP A 664 26.15 0.13 26.40
C ASP A 664 27.53 -0.53 26.20
N LEU A 665 28.01 -1.24 27.22
CA LEU A 665 29.20 -2.09 27.07
C LEU A 665 28.96 -3.19 26.02
N PRO A 666 29.96 -3.54 25.19
CA PRO A 666 29.79 -4.56 24.18
C PRO A 666 29.49 -5.92 24.81
N VAL A 667 28.59 -6.66 24.17
CA VAL A 667 28.19 -8.02 24.56
C VAL A 667 28.67 -9.03 23.53
N THR A 668 29.12 -10.20 23.98
CA THR A 668 29.76 -11.22 23.12
C THR A 668 28.96 -12.51 23.00
N ASP A 669 27.80 -12.59 23.64
CA ASP A 669 26.94 -13.77 23.61
C ASP A 669 25.47 -13.39 23.52
N GLY A 670 24.66 -14.37 23.11
CA GLY A 670 23.24 -14.15 22.84
C GLY A 670 22.36 -13.98 24.07
N GLN A 671 22.79 -14.38 25.26
CA GLN A 671 22.03 -14.14 26.48
C GLN A 671 22.23 -12.69 26.93
N ALA A 672 23.48 -12.21 26.90
CA ALA A 672 23.82 -10.83 27.18
C ALA A 672 23.19 -9.86 26.16
N LEU A 673 23.14 -10.24 24.87
CA LEU A 673 22.45 -9.44 23.85
C LEU A 673 20.95 -9.30 24.13
N ARG A 674 20.24 -10.38 24.47
CA ARG A 674 18.82 -10.29 24.84
C ARG A 674 18.65 -9.36 26.04
N ALA A 675 19.40 -9.58 27.12
CA ALA A 675 19.33 -8.75 28.31
C ALA A 675 19.63 -7.26 28.05
N ALA A 676 20.50 -6.94 27.07
CA ALA A 676 20.79 -5.57 26.68
C ALA A 676 19.65 -4.91 25.89
N LEU A 677 18.77 -5.69 25.25
CA LEU A 677 17.64 -5.20 24.45
C LEU A 677 16.35 -5.03 25.27
N GLY A 678 16.25 -5.72 26.42
CA GLY A 678 15.06 -5.74 27.29
C GLY A 678 14.49 -7.15 27.39
#